data_AF-A0AAU9J4K5-F1
#
_entry.id   AF-A0AAU9J4K5-F1
#
_cell.length_a   1.000
_cell.length_b   1.000
_cell.length_c   1.000
_cell.angle_alpha   90.00
_cell.angle_beta   90.00
_cell.angle_gamma   90.00
#
_symmetry.space_group_name_H-M   'P 1'
#
loop_
_entity.id
_entity.type
_entity.pdbx_description
1 polymer ?
#
loop_
_entity_poly.entity_id
_entity_poly.type
_entity_poly.pdbx_seq_one_letter_code
_entity_poly.pdbx_strand_id
1 'polypeptide(L)'
;MSIGFLILLSFFGSYIKAEDEVVIRNGCPYLDVNSQINLLKKETYFNDKEKIDVYIKGFIDKESLYNTIHKVIPDGWKPRVQIKDIRYLHPSAIWVPERNLFLVAMRVWVLSRICYIYTTFYDKDWKEVGDEVMIGSTKVPSVLDIPHSWNYENSGPEDGRLFRAFSDQFFIAFNMKKLDLSARPMFIYSYTTGKTQQLFIPEHHGNVVIMEKNWTPLIIDDEHMYFVYNFENFQVIDCSTDGNCVRVNGEYKWKPGFLRGGSPYVRFGNSNYYAALSWTHTELPKEGWCYLYRPALTVVHAISEELQFKLVYTSEPIDFQKSLFIKPAGPNSSLGEVNLCYTWLMSNSIAKWDTENDIADLTLTHQDAFPAAIKITGLTKLIENIIHLYESGKLPKEDHCADKLLYFYYDRNDLAYPGKGMEESEFEKMLAAAPKPSCAGGQYLDTESKTCKKCSSLCSECELYDYCTRCTDPNSNPFSGYCVCKDGFYLEKSSNSCEMCMTDCARCLARDNCLACKNLNSVSDNGICKCLEGFVEVYNKISSKYSCELYDPYRDIECYRSRSEIDTSKYHSFVNMHFGYSKSDKQQSLFLSTQKDSNVAEHKFCSFEIARNKAQSMKTSWHEDGFEIEVEMKITKLG
;
A
#
# COMPACT_ATOMS: atom_id res chain seq x y z
N MET A 1 -23.57 6.80 48.93
CA MET A 1 -23.60 7.74 47.80
C MET A 1 -22.18 8.11 47.42
N SER A 2 -21.57 7.35 46.49
CA SER A 2 -20.36 7.76 45.76
C SER A 2 -20.33 6.91 44.49
N ILE A 3 -20.78 7.48 43.37
CA ILE A 3 -20.75 6.85 42.04
C ILE A 3 -19.42 7.26 41.40
N GLY A 4 -18.50 6.31 41.27
CA GLY A 4 -17.25 6.47 40.54
C GLY A 4 -17.47 6.11 39.06
N PHE A 5 -17.26 7.09 38.20
CA PHE A 5 -17.30 6.96 36.73
C PHE A 5 -16.22 5.99 36.24
N LEU A 6 -16.64 4.89 35.59
CA LEU A 6 -15.79 4.05 34.76
C LEU A 6 -15.89 4.55 33.32
N ILE A 7 -14.79 5.10 32.79
CA ILE A 7 -14.65 5.40 31.36
C ILE A 7 -14.07 4.15 30.69
N LEU A 8 -14.92 3.40 29.99
CA LEU A 8 -14.54 2.31 29.09
C LEU A 8 -14.14 2.92 27.74
N LEU A 9 -12.84 2.94 27.45
CA LEU A 9 -12.32 3.18 26.10
C LEU A 9 -12.34 1.86 25.33
N SER A 10 -13.46 1.55 24.69
CA SER A 10 -13.55 0.49 23.69
C SER A 10 -13.10 1.04 22.33
N PHE A 11 -11.89 0.71 21.90
CA PHE A 11 -11.47 0.86 20.51
C PHE A 11 -12.13 -0.25 19.68
N PHE A 12 -13.17 0.08 18.93
CA PHE A 12 -13.76 -0.83 17.96
C PHE A 12 -12.83 -0.98 16.75
N GLY A 13 -12.46 -2.24 16.43
CA GLY A 13 -11.95 -2.59 15.11
C GLY A 13 -13.00 -2.22 14.06
N SER A 14 -12.69 -1.25 13.22
CA SER A 14 -13.56 -0.82 12.12
C SER A 14 -13.62 -1.91 11.05
N TYR A 15 -14.81 -2.44 10.81
CA TYR A 15 -15.13 -3.29 9.67
C TYR A 15 -15.23 -2.42 8.42
N ILE A 16 -14.34 -2.61 7.45
CA ILE A 16 -14.51 -2.06 6.10
C ILE A 16 -15.06 -3.20 5.24
N LYS A 17 -16.37 -3.22 5.03
CA LYS A 17 -16.97 -4.02 3.97
C LYS A 17 -16.90 -3.17 2.70
N ALA A 18 -15.83 -3.33 1.93
CA ALA A 18 -15.75 -2.81 0.58
C ALA A 18 -15.97 -4.00 -0.37
N GLU A 19 -16.95 -3.89 -1.26
CA GLU A 19 -17.11 -4.81 -2.38
C GLU A 19 -16.32 -4.18 -3.53
N ASP A 20 -15.03 -4.51 -3.62
CA ASP A 20 -14.12 -3.93 -4.60
C ASP A 20 -13.72 -4.97 -5.65
N GLU A 21 -13.67 -4.54 -6.91
CA GLU A 21 -13.24 -5.38 -8.04
C GLU A 21 -11.70 -5.45 -8.07
N VAL A 22 -11.10 -6.59 -8.39
CA VAL A 22 -9.66 -6.67 -8.71
C VAL A 22 -9.46 -7.13 -10.13
N VAL A 23 -8.59 -6.40 -10.85
CA VAL A 23 -8.30 -6.64 -12.26
C VAL A 23 -6.92 -7.27 -12.36
N ILE A 24 -6.87 -8.56 -12.68
CA ILE A 24 -5.63 -9.19 -13.13
C ILE A 24 -5.51 -8.93 -14.63
N ARG A 25 -4.47 -8.20 -15.03
CA ARG A 25 -4.14 -8.02 -16.43
C ARG A 25 -3.13 -9.08 -16.86
N ASN A 26 -3.35 -9.63 -18.05
CA ASN A 26 -2.50 -10.67 -18.62
C ASN A 26 -1.11 -10.11 -18.90
N GLY A 27 -0.07 -10.75 -18.34
CA GLY A 27 1.33 -10.46 -18.64
C GLY A 27 1.88 -11.39 -19.73
N CYS A 28 2.20 -10.79 -20.89
CA CYS A 28 2.81 -11.32 -22.13
C CYS A 28 2.13 -12.52 -22.84
N PRO A 29 2.02 -12.49 -24.20
CA PRO A 29 3.11 -12.17 -25.13
C PRO A 29 2.77 -11.20 -26.29
N TYR A 30 3.78 -10.52 -26.85
CA TYR A 30 3.68 -9.72 -28.08
C TYR A 30 4.46 -10.38 -29.24
N LEU A 31 3.72 -11.05 -30.12
CA LEU A 31 3.81 -10.88 -31.58
C LEU A 31 2.49 -10.19 -31.99
N ASP A 32 2.55 -9.23 -32.92
CA ASP A 32 1.44 -8.37 -33.41
C ASP A 32 0.12 -8.48 -32.62
N VAL A 33 -0.07 -7.53 -31.70
CA VAL A 33 -1.17 -7.55 -30.73
C VAL A 33 -2.56 -7.63 -31.35
N ASN A 34 -2.72 -7.16 -32.58
CA ASN A 34 -4.03 -7.19 -33.21
C ASN A 34 -4.40 -8.57 -33.77
N SER A 35 -3.45 -9.40 -34.16
CA SER A 35 -3.77 -10.73 -34.72
C SER A 35 -4.02 -11.79 -33.64
N GLN A 36 -3.35 -11.71 -32.48
CA GLN A 36 -3.56 -12.66 -31.38
C GLN A 36 -4.69 -12.27 -30.40
N ILE A 37 -4.93 -10.96 -30.15
CA ILE A 37 -6.14 -10.53 -29.43
C ILE A 37 -7.40 -10.95 -30.20
N ASN A 38 -7.37 -10.90 -31.53
CA ASN A 38 -8.48 -11.43 -32.34
C ASN A 38 -8.57 -12.97 -32.28
N LEU A 39 -7.51 -13.69 -31.90
CA LEU A 39 -7.52 -15.16 -31.74
C LEU A 39 -8.08 -15.56 -30.36
N LEU A 40 -7.66 -14.87 -29.29
CA LEU A 40 -8.17 -15.04 -27.92
C LEU A 40 -9.55 -14.43 -27.68
N LYS A 41 -9.99 -13.46 -28.51
CA LYS A 41 -11.37 -12.95 -28.53
C LYS A 41 -12.28 -13.74 -29.47
N LYS A 42 -11.74 -14.41 -30.51
CA LYS A 42 -12.52 -15.31 -31.40
C LYS A 42 -12.73 -16.68 -30.78
N GLU A 43 -11.72 -17.21 -30.09
CA GLU A 43 -11.85 -18.40 -29.28
C GLU A 43 -12.25 -17.95 -27.87
N THR A 44 -13.48 -18.23 -27.45
CA THR A 44 -14.19 -17.75 -26.24
C THR A 44 -13.55 -18.01 -24.86
N TYR A 45 -12.22 -18.06 -24.74
CA TYR A 45 -11.52 -18.56 -23.54
C TYR A 45 -11.34 -17.53 -22.42
N PHE A 46 -11.34 -16.23 -22.73
CA PHE A 46 -11.36 -15.18 -21.71
C PHE A 46 -12.45 -14.16 -22.06
N ASN A 47 -13.57 -14.20 -21.33
CA ASN A 47 -14.41 -13.01 -21.24
C ASN A 47 -13.63 -11.99 -20.39
N ASP A 48 -13.70 -10.70 -20.73
CA ASP A 48 -13.20 -9.56 -19.93
C ASP A 48 -13.93 -9.43 -18.56
N LYS A 49 -14.41 -10.54 -17.98
CA LYS A 49 -15.33 -10.64 -16.84
C LYS A 49 -14.91 -11.70 -15.81
N GLU A 50 -13.71 -12.28 -15.85
CA GLU A 50 -13.21 -13.04 -14.69
C GLU A 50 -12.88 -12.04 -13.58
N LYS A 51 -13.91 -11.75 -12.77
CA LYS A 51 -13.85 -10.82 -11.66
C LYS A 51 -13.27 -11.52 -10.45
N ILE A 52 -12.35 -10.83 -9.78
CA ILE A 52 -11.86 -11.21 -8.47
C ILE A 52 -12.50 -10.29 -7.46
N ASP A 53 -13.37 -10.82 -6.61
CA ASP A 53 -13.96 -10.08 -5.50
C ASP A 53 -13.00 -10.09 -4.31
N VAL A 54 -12.74 -8.94 -3.71
CA VAL A 54 -11.73 -8.79 -2.66
C VAL A 54 -12.36 -8.30 -1.36
N TYR A 55 -12.16 -9.08 -0.28
CA TYR A 55 -12.62 -8.74 1.06
C TYR A 55 -11.45 -8.59 2.01
N ILE A 56 -11.25 -7.39 2.59
CA ILE A 56 -10.08 -7.07 3.42
C ILE A 56 -10.45 -7.04 4.89
N LYS A 57 -9.68 -7.73 5.73
CA LYS A 57 -9.83 -7.67 7.19
C LYS A 57 -8.49 -7.54 7.89
N GLY A 58 -8.35 -6.52 8.74
CA GLY A 58 -7.30 -6.49 9.76
C GLY A 58 -7.71 -7.41 10.90
N PHE A 59 -6.82 -8.32 11.31
CA PHE A 59 -7.20 -9.44 12.18
C PHE A 59 -6.41 -9.54 13.49
N ILE A 60 -5.40 -8.70 13.73
CA ILE A 60 -4.55 -8.80 14.94
C ILE A 60 -5.10 -7.95 16.08
N ASP A 61 -5.28 -8.57 17.24
CA ASP A 61 -5.48 -7.87 18.51
C ASP A 61 -4.12 -7.49 19.12
N LYS A 62 -3.85 -6.18 19.18
CA LYS A 62 -2.59 -5.64 19.73
C LYS A 62 -2.43 -5.92 21.22
N GLU A 63 -3.53 -5.98 21.97
CA GLU A 63 -3.50 -6.17 23.41
C GLU A 63 -3.19 -7.64 23.75
N SER A 64 -3.86 -8.58 23.07
CA SER A 64 -3.54 -10.01 23.11
C SER A 64 -2.06 -10.24 22.80
N LEU A 65 -1.58 -9.70 21.67
CA LEU A 65 -0.18 -9.80 21.26
C LEU A 65 0.78 -9.22 22.31
N TYR A 66 0.49 -8.03 22.84
CA TYR A 66 1.32 -7.42 23.87
C TYR A 66 1.42 -8.29 25.12
N ASN A 67 0.29 -8.81 25.60
CA ASN A 67 0.26 -9.67 26.79
C ASN A 67 1.09 -10.95 26.60
N THR A 68 1.09 -11.52 25.40
CA THR A 68 1.87 -12.73 25.11
C THR A 68 3.36 -12.44 24.91
N ILE A 69 3.70 -11.37 24.20
CA ILE A 69 5.09 -10.93 24.03
C ILE A 69 5.71 -10.47 25.36
N HIS A 70 4.93 -9.81 26.22
CA HIS A 70 5.39 -9.37 27.55
C HIS A 70 5.75 -10.53 28.49
N LYS A 71 5.23 -11.75 28.25
CA LYS A 71 5.61 -12.94 29.03
C LYS A 71 7.01 -13.45 28.69
N VAL A 72 7.45 -13.28 27.45
CA VAL A 72 8.73 -13.83 26.93
C VAL A 72 9.87 -12.82 26.90
N ILE A 73 9.57 -11.51 26.95
CA ILE A 73 10.58 -10.47 27.05
C ILE A 73 11.37 -10.64 28.37
N PRO A 74 12.72 -10.53 28.36
CA PRO A 74 13.52 -10.59 29.58
C PRO A 74 13.11 -9.52 30.60
N ASP A 75 13.12 -9.83 31.89
CA ASP A 75 12.58 -8.94 32.94
C ASP A 75 13.18 -7.53 32.94
N GLY A 76 14.46 -7.39 32.59
CA GLY A 76 15.11 -6.07 32.49
C GLY A 76 14.56 -5.16 31.39
N TRP A 77 13.84 -5.71 30.41
CA TRP A 77 13.26 -4.98 29.29
C TRP A 77 11.76 -4.68 29.47
N LYS A 78 11.04 -5.50 30.24
CA LYS A 78 9.58 -5.35 30.46
C LYS A 78 9.13 -3.92 30.80
N PRO A 79 9.80 -3.18 31.72
CA PRO A 79 9.38 -1.81 32.06
C PRO A 79 9.49 -0.80 30.91
N ARG A 80 10.23 -1.12 29.85
CA ARG A 80 10.47 -0.24 28.70
C ARG A 80 9.55 -0.52 27.53
N VAL A 81 8.87 -1.67 27.50
CA VAL A 81 8.06 -2.10 26.36
C VAL A 81 6.60 -1.70 26.60
N GLN A 82 6.10 -0.79 25.77
CA GLN A 82 4.69 -0.42 25.70
C GLN A 82 4.03 -1.06 24.47
N ILE A 83 2.69 -1.15 24.46
CA ILE A 83 1.91 -1.69 23.32
C ILE A 83 2.29 -0.99 22.00
N LYS A 84 2.49 0.34 22.04
CA LYS A 84 2.87 1.14 20.86
C LYS A 84 4.25 0.78 20.28
N ASP A 85 5.10 0.13 21.08
CA ASP A 85 6.45 -0.26 20.69
C ASP A 85 6.47 -1.62 19.98
N ILE A 86 5.31 -2.27 19.88
CA ILE A 86 5.12 -3.54 19.18
C ILE A 86 4.63 -3.25 17.76
N ARG A 87 5.41 -3.66 16.76
CA ARG A 87 4.98 -3.74 15.36
C ARG A 87 4.93 -5.20 14.96
N TYR A 88 4.03 -5.53 14.05
CA TYR A 88 3.88 -6.90 13.54
C TYR A 88 3.83 -6.85 12.02
N LEU A 89 4.51 -7.79 11.39
CA LEU A 89 4.92 -7.74 10.00
C LEU A 89 4.80 -9.13 9.38
N HIS A 90 4.53 -9.19 8.07
CA HIS A 90 4.62 -10.41 7.26
C HIS A 90 3.88 -11.63 7.86
N PRO A 91 2.55 -11.57 8.05
CA PRO A 91 1.78 -12.73 8.48
C PRO A 91 1.80 -13.79 7.40
N SER A 92 2.44 -14.92 7.63
CA SER A 92 2.29 -16.11 6.79
C SER A 92 1.34 -17.08 7.46
N ALA A 93 0.35 -17.55 6.72
CA ALA A 93 -0.72 -18.38 7.25
C ALA A 93 -0.87 -19.67 6.45
N ILE A 94 -1.39 -20.69 7.10
CA ILE A 94 -1.75 -21.95 6.46
C ILE A 94 -3.02 -22.51 7.11
N TRP A 95 -3.89 -23.10 6.30
CA TRP A 95 -5.08 -23.80 6.77
C TRP A 95 -4.72 -25.14 7.39
N VAL A 96 -5.25 -25.39 8.60
CA VAL A 96 -5.10 -26.64 9.35
C VAL A 96 -6.46 -27.35 9.34
N PRO A 97 -6.74 -28.19 8.32
CA PRO A 97 -8.08 -28.74 8.11
C PRO A 97 -8.56 -29.60 9.28
N GLU A 98 -7.67 -30.29 9.98
CA GLU A 98 -8.00 -31.17 11.11
C GLU A 98 -8.52 -30.38 12.33
N ARG A 99 -8.27 -29.08 12.36
CA ARG A 99 -8.77 -28.16 13.40
C ARG A 99 -9.79 -27.17 12.89
N ASN A 100 -9.95 -27.03 11.57
CA ASN A 100 -10.74 -25.99 10.95
C ASN A 100 -10.29 -24.58 11.40
N LEU A 101 -8.97 -24.38 11.46
CA LEU A 101 -8.31 -23.14 11.89
C LEU A 101 -7.20 -22.76 10.89
N PHE A 102 -6.87 -21.48 10.83
CA PHE A 102 -5.61 -21.00 10.28
C PHE A 102 -4.54 -21.00 11.37
N LEU A 103 -3.39 -21.58 11.10
CA LEU A 103 -2.16 -21.27 11.83
C LEU A 103 -1.51 -20.07 11.16
N VAL A 104 -1.25 -19.02 11.93
CA VAL A 104 -0.62 -17.79 11.44
C VAL A 104 0.67 -17.56 12.20
N ALA A 105 1.76 -17.33 11.47
CA ALA A 105 3.04 -16.91 12.01
C ALA A 105 3.37 -15.51 11.49
N MET A 106 3.79 -14.60 12.38
CA MET A 106 4.11 -13.22 12.03
C MET A 106 5.38 -12.76 12.73
N ARG A 107 6.13 -11.90 12.07
CA ARG A 107 7.29 -11.23 12.65
C ARG A 107 6.81 -10.14 13.60
N VAL A 108 7.35 -10.09 14.80
CA VAL A 108 7.02 -9.06 15.80
C VAL A 108 8.26 -8.28 16.16
N TRP A 109 8.23 -6.97 15.93
CA TRP A 109 9.27 -6.02 16.32
C TRP A 109 8.92 -5.38 17.65
N VAL A 110 9.86 -5.43 18.59
CA VAL A 110 9.75 -4.75 19.88
C VAL A 110 10.86 -3.71 19.98
N LEU A 111 10.48 -2.44 20.23
CA LEU A 111 11.41 -1.31 20.41
C LEU A 111 12.41 -1.11 19.26
N SER A 112 12.05 -1.51 18.03
CA SER A 112 12.93 -1.49 16.84
C SER A 112 14.24 -2.31 16.98
N ARG A 113 14.30 -3.24 17.93
CA ARG A 113 15.54 -3.95 18.27
C ARG A 113 15.39 -5.45 18.24
N ILE A 114 14.28 -5.95 18.74
CA ILE A 114 14.10 -7.38 19.00
C ILE A 114 13.01 -7.90 18.07
N CYS A 115 13.34 -8.95 17.30
CA CYS A 115 12.40 -9.61 16.41
C CYS A 115 12.06 -11.01 16.94
N TYR A 116 10.77 -11.31 17.05
CA TYR A 116 10.28 -12.67 17.32
C TYR A 116 9.43 -13.16 16.16
N ILE A 117 9.22 -14.47 16.09
CA ILE A 117 8.06 -15.02 15.39
C ILE A 117 6.98 -15.32 16.42
N TYR A 118 5.86 -14.61 16.32
CA TYR A 118 4.63 -14.90 17.05
C TYR A 118 3.75 -15.82 16.22
N THR A 119 3.13 -16.79 16.87
CA THR A 119 2.19 -17.70 16.24
C THR A 119 0.88 -17.70 17.01
N THR A 120 -0.21 -17.78 16.28
CA THR A 120 -1.56 -17.82 16.85
C THR A 120 -2.50 -18.51 15.88
N PHE A 121 -3.73 -18.77 16.34
CA PHE A 121 -4.75 -19.45 15.57
C PHE A 121 -5.94 -18.55 15.31
N TYR A 122 -6.45 -18.62 14.09
CA TYR A 122 -7.67 -17.93 13.69
C TYR A 122 -8.70 -18.92 13.17
N ASP A 123 -9.97 -18.65 13.40
CA ASP A 123 -11.05 -19.41 12.76
C ASP A 123 -11.21 -19.03 11.28
N LYS A 124 -12.13 -19.70 10.59
CA LYS A 124 -12.45 -19.45 9.18
C LYS A 124 -12.88 -18.00 8.87
N ASP A 125 -13.28 -17.24 9.88
CA ASP A 125 -13.74 -15.86 9.78
C ASP A 125 -12.64 -14.88 10.24
N TRP A 126 -11.39 -15.35 10.39
CA TRP A 126 -10.24 -14.59 10.86
C TRP A 126 -10.47 -13.94 12.23
N LYS A 127 -11.12 -14.66 13.14
CA LYS A 127 -11.20 -14.29 14.57
C LYS A 127 -10.19 -15.11 15.35
N GLU A 128 -9.38 -14.43 16.18
CA GLU A 128 -8.37 -15.10 17.01
C GLU A 128 -9.06 -16.08 17.98
N VAL A 129 -8.56 -17.31 18.02
CA VAL A 129 -9.08 -18.41 18.85
C VAL A 129 -8.24 -18.59 20.11
N GLY A 130 -6.97 -18.18 20.07
CA GLY A 130 -6.05 -18.16 21.22
C GLY A 130 -4.69 -18.78 20.93
N ASP A 131 -3.86 -18.80 21.97
CA ASP A 131 -2.40 -18.85 21.86
C ASP A 131 -1.79 -20.26 21.91
N GLU A 132 -2.56 -21.28 22.29
CA GLU A 132 -2.06 -22.65 22.45
C GLU A 132 -3.05 -23.67 21.88
N VAL A 133 -2.80 -24.12 20.65
CA VAL A 133 -3.57 -25.19 20.01
C VAL A 133 -2.65 -26.37 19.71
N MET A 134 -3.13 -27.57 20.02
CA MET A 134 -2.47 -28.82 19.64
C MET A 134 -2.80 -29.14 18.18
N ILE A 135 -1.80 -29.35 17.33
CA ILE A 135 -1.99 -29.93 15.99
C ILE A 135 -1.44 -31.34 16.01
N GLY A 136 -2.32 -32.34 15.93
CA GLY A 136 -1.95 -33.72 16.25
C GLY A 136 -1.41 -33.83 17.68
N SER A 137 -0.19 -34.35 17.83
CA SER A 137 0.55 -34.42 19.09
C SER A 137 1.48 -33.22 19.35
N THR A 138 1.59 -32.29 18.41
CA THR A 138 2.50 -31.15 18.49
C THR A 138 1.79 -29.96 19.14
N LYS A 139 2.36 -29.45 20.24
CA LYS A 139 1.94 -28.19 20.84
C LYS A 139 2.60 -27.05 20.08
N VAL A 140 1.80 -26.16 19.47
CA VAL A 140 2.33 -24.99 18.77
C VAL A 140 2.57 -23.86 19.78
N PRO A 141 3.81 -23.37 19.97
CA PRO A 141 4.10 -22.32 20.92
C PRO A 141 3.78 -20.94 20.31
N SER A 142 3.14 -20.08 21.10
CA SER A 142 2.73 -18.73 20.67
C SER A 142 3.90 -17.82 20.33
N VAL A 143 5.09 -18.08 20.89
CA VAL A 143 6.33 -17.42 20.51
C VAL A 143 7.38 -18.49 20.24
N LEU A 144 8.00 -18.43 19.06
CA LEU A 144 9.06 -19.36 18.70
C LEU A 144 10.36 -18.98 19.39
N ASP A 145 10.99 -19.97 20.03
CA ASP A 145 12.33 -19.83 20.63
C ASP A 145 13.39 -19.90 19.53
N ILE A 146 13.60 -18.76 18.85
CA ILE A 146 14.61 -18.62 17.80
C ILE A 146 15.84 -17.91 18.39
N PRO A 147 17.00 -18.57 18.47
CA PRO A 147 18.21 -17.97 19.03
C PRO A 147 18.63 -16.73 18.24
N HIS A 148 18.71 -15.57 18.89
CA HIS A 148 19.20 -14.33 18.30
C HIS A 148 19.91 -13.46 19.34
N SER A 149 20.72 -12.49 18.88
CA SER A 149 21.51 -11.63 19.77
C SER A 149 20.76 -10.36 20.15
N TRP A 150 20.34 -10.26 21.42
CA TRP A 150 19.63 -9.10 21.97
C TRP A 150 20.37 -7.75 21.85
N ASN A 151 21.68 -7.79 21.59
CA ASN A 151 22.53 -6.59 21.59
C ASN A 151 22.57 -5.86 20.24
N TYR A 152 21.96 -6.40 19.17
CA TYR A 152 22.06 -5.84 17.83
C TYR A 152 20.71 -5.42 17.28
N GLU A 153 20.63 -4.17 16.82
CA GLU A 153 19.45 -3.63 16.16
C GLU A 153 19.16 -4.41 14.87
N ASN A 154 17.87 -4.72 14.64
CA ASN A 154 17.41 -5.51 13.50
C ASN A 154 17.99 -6.93 13.42
N SER A 155 18.37 -7.51 14.57
CA SER A 155 18.70 -8.93 14.66
C SER A 155 17.43 -9.76 14.88
N GLY A 156 17.43 -10.99 14.36
CA GLY A 156 16.31 -11.91 14.48
C GLY A 156 15.70 -12.30 13.13
N PRO A 157 14.58 -13.06 13.17
CA PRO A 157 13.92 -13.60 11.99
C PRO A 157 13.21 -12.50 11.19
N GLU A 158 13.30 -12.59 9.86
CA GLU A 158 12.62 -11.73 8.88
C GLU A 158 11.84 -12.57 7.85
N ASP A 159 10.83 -11.95 7.24
CA ASP A 159 10.09 -12.48 6.08
C ASP A 159 9.66 -13.95 6.24
N GLY A 160 9.03 -14.28 7.37
CA GLY A 160 8.63 -15.65 7.71
C GLY A 160 7.62 -16.23 6.73
N ARG A 161 7.84 -17.49 6.31
CA ARG A 161 7.01 -18.25 5.37
C ARG A 161 6.63 -19.58 5.97
N LEU A 162 5.37 -19.74 6.34
CA LEU A 162 4.81 -20.93 6.95
C LEU A 162 4.43 -21.94 5.86
N PHE A 163 4.83 -23.20 6.00
CA PHE A 163 4.50 -24.26 5.05
C PHE A 163 4.39 -25.62 5.76
N ARG A 164 3.85 -26.60 5.05
CA ARG A 164 3.69 -27.98 5.52
C ARG A 164 4.54 -28.91 4.66
N ALA A 165 5.25 -29.86 5.28
CA ALA A 165 6.09 -30.87 4.61
C ALA A 165 6.23 -32.13 5.50
N PHE A 166 6.82 -33.21 4.97
CA PHE A 166 7.19 -34.42 5.73
C PHE A 166 6.07 -35.05 6.56
N SER A 167 5.03 -35.56 5.89
CA SER A 167 3.87 -36.14 6.59
C SER A 167 3.23 -35.12 7.50
N ASP A 168 2.83 -34.00 6.90
CA ASP A 168 1.98 -33.01 7.55
C ASP A 168 2.61 -32.21 8.70
N GLN A 169 3.94 -32.16 8.79
CA GLN A 169 4.65 -31.32 9.76
C GLN A 169 4.68 -29.85 9.31
N PHE A 170 4.59 -28.94 10.28
CA PHE A 170 4.66 -27.51 10.03
C PHE A 170 6.09 -27.00 10.19
N PHE A 171 6.47 -26.12 9.27
CA PHE A 171 7.74 -25.43 9.28
C PHE A 171 7.52 -23.94 9.00
N ILE A 172 8.41 -23.11 9.52
CA ILE A 172 8.53 -21.73 9.05
C ILE A 172 9.94 -21.49 8.52
N ALA A 173 10.06 -21.00 7.30
CA ALA A 173 11.30 -20.51 6.72
C ALA A 173 11.42 -19.00 6.92
N PHE A 174 12.58 -18.51 7.31
CA PHE A 174 12.84 -17.09 7.54
C PHE A 174 14.31 -16.78 7.30
N ASN A 175 14.64 -15.54 7.00
CA ASN A 175 16.03 -15.10 6.92
C ASN A 175 16.44 -14.41 8.22
N MET A 176 17.73 -14.45 8.57
CA MET A 176 18.27 -13.65 9.67
C MET A 176 19.50 -12.88 9.20
N LYS A 177 19.63 -11.62 9.64
CA LYS A 177 20.83 -10.82 9.35
C LYS A 177 22.00 -11.31 10.20
N LYS A 178 23.15 -11.58 9.58
CA LYS A 178 24.40 -11.79 10.33
C LYS A 178 24.82 -10.51 11.05
N LEU A 179 25.56 -10.66 12.15
CA LEU A 179 26.04 -9.53 12.98
C LEU A 179 26.95 -8.57 12.22
N ASP A 180 27.74 -9.08 11.27
CA ASP A 180 28.63 -8.32 10.41
C ASP A 180 27.91 -7.70 9.19
N LEU A 181 26.58 -7.90 9.08
CA LEU A 181 25.73 -7.47 7.97
C LEU A 181 26.13 -8.05 6.59
N SER A 182 27.06 -9.01 6.55
CA SER A 182 27.64 -9.52 5.30
C SER A 182 26.67 -10.42 4.53
N ALA A 183 25.73 -11.06 5.24
CA ALA A 183 24.79 -12.00 4.64
C ALA A 183 23.47 -12.09 5.42
N ARG A 184 22.45 -12.62 4.72
CA ARG A 184 21.15 -12.97 5.29
C ARG A 184 20.85 -14.47 5.06
N PRO A 185 21.49 -15.39 5.82
CA PRO A 185 21.19 -16.82 5.72
C PRO A 185 19.72 -17.11 5.94
N MET A 186 19.25 -18.16 5.25
CA MET A 186 17.94 -18.75 5.48
C MET A 186 18.01 -19.76 6.62
N PHE A 187 16.91 -19.84 7.37
CA PHE A 187 16.69 -20.78 8.44
C PHE A 187 15.30 -21.39 8.29
N ILE A 188 15.13 -22.57 8.88
CA ILE A 188 13.84 -23.20 9.11
C ILE A 188 13.66 -23.44 10.61
N TYR A 189 12.42 -23.33 11.09
CA TYR A 189 12.02 -23.82 12.40
C TYR A 189 10.97 -24.90 12.24
N SER A 190 11.19 -26.05 12.87
CA SER A 190 10.25 -27.18 12.87
C SER A 190 9.38 -27.13 14.12
N TYR A 191 8.05 -27.02 13.94
CA TYR A 191 7.11 -27.00 15.07
C TYR A 191 7.09 -28.32 15.83
N THR A 192 7.33 -29.43 15.14
CA THR A 192 7.35 -30.78 15.74
C THR A 192 8.56 -30.98 16.65
N THR A 193 9.74 -30.53 16.22
CA THR A 193 10.99 -30.76 16.98
C THR A 193 11.38 -29.58 17.88
N GLY A 194 10.79 -28.40 17.64
CA GLY A 194 11.16 -27.15 18.30
C GLY A 194 12.55 -26.64 17.92
N LYS A 195 13.18 -27.19 16.87
CA LYS A 195 14.55 -26.85 16.47
C LYS A 195 14.57 -25.82 15.34
N THR A 196 15.52 -24.88 15.46
CA THR A 196 15.92 -23.97 14.38
C THR A 196 17.13 -24.57 13.66
N GLN A 197 17.11 -24.59 12.33
CA GLN A 197 18.21 -25.08 11.50
C GLN A 197 18.54 -24.05 10.42
N GLN A 198 19.83 -23.75 10.24
CA GLN A 198 20.29 -22.92 9.13
C GLN A 198 20.32 -23.75 7.85
N LEU A 199 19.81 -23.20 6.75
CA LEU A 199 19.94 -23.78 5.42
C LEU A 199 21.22 -23.30 4.75
N PHE A 200 21.92 -24.20 4.06
CA PHE A 200 23.13 -23.86 3.33
C PHE A 200 23.26 -24.67 2.04
N ILE A 201 23.79 -24.00 1.01
CA ILE A 201 24.13 -24.61 -0.27
C ILE A 201 25.65 -24.85 -0.25
N PRO A 202 26.13 -26.12 -0.25
CA PRO A 202 27.55 -26.41 -0.05
C PRO A 202 28.49 -25.72 -1.04
N GLU A 203 28.04 -25.49 -2.28
CA GLU A 203 28.83 -24.80 -3.31
C GLU A 203 29.21 -23.35 -2.93
N HIS A 204 28.54 -22.76 -1.95
CA HIS A 204 28.81 -21.40 -1.47
C HIS A 204 29.79 -21.35 -0.29
N HIS A 205 30.30 -22.49 0.21
CA HIS A 205 31.29 -22.49 1.28
C HIS A 205 32.60 -21.78 0.87
N GLY A 206 32.97 -20.73 1.62
CA GLY A 206 34.27 -20.04 1.51
C GLY A 206 34.26 -18.73 0.71
N ASN A 207 33.20 -18.44 -0.04
CA ASN A 207 33.04 -17.17 -0.74
C ASN A 207 32.00 -16.29 -0.03
N VAL A 208 32.26 -14.99 0.08
CA VAL A 208 31.26 -13.98 0.50
C VAL A 208 30.28 -13.80 -0.65
N VAL A 209 29.48 -14.83 -0.94
CA VAL A 209 28.40 -14.75 -1.91
C VAL A 209 27.25 -14.04 -1.22
N ILE A 210 26.74 -12.98 -1.83
CA ILE A 210 25.47 -12.36 -1.44
C ILE A 210 24.41 -13.43 -1.61
N MET A 211 24.04 -14.09 -0.51
CA MET A 211 22.97 -15.10 -0.51
C MET A 211 21.65 -14.40 -0.81
N GLU A 212 20.88 -14.96 -1.75
CA GLU A 212 19.50 -14.54 -1.98
C GLU A 212 18.70 -14.77 -0.69
N LYS A 213 17.91 -13.77 -0.25
CA LYS A 213 17.15 -13.85 1.02
C LYS A 213 15.70 -14.30 0.82
N ASN A 214 15.22 -14.29 -0.42
CA ASN A 214 13.80 -14.42 -0.72
C ASN A 214 13.40 -15.84 -1.17
N TRP A 215 13.91 -16.87 -0.48
CA TRP A 215 13.62 -18.26 -0.84
C TRP A 215 12.14 -18.54 -0.59
N THR A 216 11.48 -19.15 -1.57
CA THR A 216 10.04 -19.38 -1.53
C THR A 216 9.76 -20.88 -1.47
N PRO A 217 9.13 -21.41 -0.41
CA PRO A 217 8.83 -22.84 -0.31
C PRO A 217 7.99 -23.34 -1.50
N LEU A 218 8.33 -24.51 -2.02
CA LEU A 218 7.66 -25.22 -3.10
C LEU A 218 7.54 -26.70 -2.73
N ILE A 219 6.58 -27.04 -1.88
CA ILE A 219 6.48 -28.41 -1.38
C ILE A 219 5.63 -29.24 -2.32
N ILE A 220 6.26 -30.21 -3.00
CA ILE A 220 5.59 -31.10 -3.97
C ILE A 220 5.10 -32.38 -3.30
N ASP A 221 5.91 -32.92 -2.41
CA ASP A 221 5.73 -34.23 -1.78
C ASP A 221 6.11 -34.19 -0.30
N ASP A 222 5.96 -35.33 0.35
CA ASP A 222 6.28 -35.52 1.76
C ASP A 222 7.74 -35.95 2.01
N GLU A 223 8.57 -36.04 0.98
CA GLU A 223 9.95 -36.53 1.09
C GLU A 223 10.99 -35.42 0.94
N HIS A 224 10.62 -34.31 0.30
CA HIS A 224 11.53 -33.24 -0.07
C HIS A 224 11.03 -31.86 0.36
N MET A 225 11.97 -30.96 0.63
CA MET A 225 11.67 -29.57 0.96
C MET A 225 12.26 -28.65 -0.12
N TYR A 226 11.53 -28.47 -1.22
CA TYR A 226 12.01 -27.60 -2.27
C TYR A 226 11.77 -26.13 -1.96
N PHE A 227 12.68 -25.30 -2.47
CA PHE A 227 12.56 -23.85 -2.48
C PHE A 227 12.87 -23.31 -3.86
N VAL A 228 12.06 -22.36 -4.34
CA VAL A 228 12.49 -21.45 -5.39
C VAL A 228 13.54 -20.51 -4.77
N TYR A 229 14.81 -20.80 -5.07
CA TYR A 229 15.98 -20.09 -4.55
C TYR A 229 16.18 -18.75 -5.23
N ASN A 230 16.08 -18.71 -6.57
CA ASN A 230 16.33 -17.53 -7.37
C ASN A 230 15.34 -17.44 -8.51
N PHE A 231 14.54 -16.38 -8.57
CA PHE A 231 13.56 -16.18 -9.65
C PHE A 231 14.19 -15.73 -10.96
N GLU A 232 15.36 -15.05 -10.92
CA GLU A 232 16.03 -14.59 -12.13
C GLU A 232 16.35 -15.81 -13.00
N ASN A 233 17.17 -16.73 -12.50
CA ASN A 233 17.52 -17.96 -13.24
C ASN A 233 16.55 -19.14 -12.98
N PHE A 234 15.37 -18.85 -12.42
CA PHE A 234 14.41 -19.81 -11.90
C PHE A 234 15.07 -21.08 -11.31
N GLN A 235 15.89 -20.90 -10.26
CA GLN A 235 16.59 -21.98 -9.61
C GLN A 235 15.75 -22.55 -8.48
N VAL A 236 15.62 -23.87 -8.46
CA VAL A 236 14.98 -24.64 -7.40
C VAL A 236 16.06 -25.46 -6.70
N ILE A 237 16.02 -25.44 -5.37
CA ILE A 237 16.88 -26.24 -4.50
C ILE A 237 16.01 -27.19 -3.70
N ASP A 238 16.54 -28.36 -3.41
CA ASP A 238 16.00 -29.33 -2.46
C ASP A 238 16.80 -29.24 -1.17
N CYS A 239 16.13 -29.09 -0.05
CA CYS A 239 16.75 -28.99 1.26
C CYS A 239 16.30 -30.12 2.19
N SER A 240 17.20 -30.61 3.02
CA SER A 240 16.88 -31.52 4.11
C SER A 240 16.66 -30.76 5.42
N THR A 241 16.00 -31.42 6.38
CA THR A 241 15.72 -30.82 7.71
C THR A 241 16.97 -30.57 8.56
N ASP A 242 18.12 -31.13 8.17
CA ASP A 242 19.43 -30.88 8.79
C ASP A 242 20.16 -29.68 8.16
N GLY A 243 19.57 -29.05 7.15
CA GLY A 243 20.03 -27.79 6.56
C GLY A 243 20.86 -27.91 5.29
N ASN A 244 21.20 -29.11 4.84
CA ASN A 244 21.88 -29.28 3.56
C ASN A 244 20.91 -29.01 2.41
N CYS A 245 21.33 -28.20 1.42
CA CYS A 245 20.55 -27.93 0.23
C CYS A 245 21.35 -28.23 -1.05
N VAL A 246 20.68 -28.80 -2.06
CA VAL A 246 21.26 -29.12 -3.37
C VAL A 246 20.39 -28.53 -4.48
N ARG A 247 20.99 -28.07 -5.58
CA ARG A 247 20.23 -27.60 -6.75
C ARG A 247 19.59 -28.78 -7.48
N VAL A 248 18.31 -28.69 -7.81
CA VAL A 248 17.57 -29.76 -8.48
C VAL A 248 17.24 -29.48 -9.95
N ASN A 249 17.26 -28.22 -10.39
CA ASN A 249 17.05 -27.88 -11.81
C ASN A 249 18.28 -27.25 -12.47
N GLY A 250 18.37 -27.40 -13.80
CA GLY A 250 19.36 -26.70 -14.62
C GLY A 250 19.08 -25.19 -14.66
N GLU A 251 20.14 -24.38 -14.79
CA GLU A 251 20.01 -22.93 -14.88
C GLU A 251 19.21 -22.55 -16.14
N TYR A 252 17.94 -22.18 -15.96
CA TYR A 252 17.19 -21.50 -17.01
C TYR A 252 17.66 -20.05 -17.02
N LYS A 253 18.22 -19.61 -18.15
CA LYS A 253 18.55 -18.19 -18.35
C LYS A 253 17.28 -17.41 -18.63
N TRP A 254 16.46 -17.27 -17.61
CA TRP A 254 15.33 -16.36 -17.60
C TRP A 254 15.80 -15.05 -16.95
N LYS A 255 15.20 -13.92 -17.30
CA LYS A 255 15.47 -12.63 -16.65
C LYS A 255 14.17 -11.87 -16.42
N PRO A 256 13.31 -12.36 -15.51
CA PRO A 256 12.27 -11.54 -14.94
C PRO A 256 12.97 -10.47 -14.12
N GLY A 257 13.30 -9.32 -14.71
CA GLY A 257 14.13 -8.29 -14.07
C GLY A 257 13.63 -7.78 -12.71
N PHE A 258 12.48 -8.25 -12.23
CA PHE A 258 11.78 -7.73 -11.06
C PHE A 258 11.23 -8.79 -10.11
N LEU A 259 11.08 -10.07 -10.48
CA LEU A 259 10.55 -11.03 -9.51
C LEU A 259 11.55 -11.30 -8.38
N ARG A 260 11.05 -11.32 -7.15
CA ARG A 260 11.74 -11.83 -5.98
C ARG A 260 10.83 -12.88 -5.33
N GLY A 261 11.10 -13.23 -4.08
CA GLY A 261 10.30 -14.22 -3.35
C GLY A 261 8.81 -13.89 -3.24
N GLY A 262 8.10 -14.72 -2.52
CA GLY A 262 6.66 -14.53 -2.36
C GLY A 262 6.06 -15.41 -1.28
N SER A 263 4.76 -15.62 -1.42
CA SER A 263 4.05 -16.66 -0.68
C SER A 263 4.62 -18.04 -1.00
N PRO A 264 4.58 -18.99 -0.06
CA PRO A 264 4.73 -20.40 -0.38
C PRO A 264 3.88 -20.80 -1.60
N TYR A 265 4.41 -21.66 -2.44
CA TYR A 265 3.66 -22.27 -3.52
C TYR A 265 2.68 -23.29 -2.97
N VAL A 266 1.43 -23.19 -3.40
CA VAL A 266 0.35 -24.10 -3.03
C VAL A 266 -0.01 -24.95 -4.24
N ARG A 267 -0.14 -26.26 -4.03
CA ARG A 267 -0.56 -27.20 -5.07
C ARG A 267 -1.97 -26.88 -5.56
N PHE A 268 -2.14 -26.87 -6.88
CA PHE A 268 -3.45 -26.65 -7.50
C PHE A 268 -4.20 -27.98 -7.64
N GLY A 269 -5.16 -28.22 -6.74
CA GLY A 269 -5.93 -29.46 -6.69
C GLY A 269 -5.02 -30.70 -6.61
N ASN A 270 -5.34 -31.73 -7.39
CA ASN A 270 -4.53 -32.94 -7.52
C ASN A 270 -3.53 -32.89 -8.69
N SER A 271 -3.30 -31.72 -9.28
CA SER A 271 -2.43 -31.56 -10.46
C SER A 271 -0.95 -31.52 -10.08
N ASN A 272 -0.09 -31.39 -11.09
CA ASN A 272 1.34 -31.12 -10.93
C ASN A 272 1.68 -29.63 -11.02
N TYR A 273 0.67 -28.76 -10.94
CA TYR A 273 0.84 -27.31 -10.96
C TYR A 273 0.75 -26.73 -9.57
N TYR A 274 1.54 -25.69 -9.34
CA TYR A 274 1.66 -24.99 -8.09
C TYR A 274 1.57 -23.50 -8.37
N ALA A 275 0.81 -22.78 -7.55
CA ALA A 275 0.68 -21.33 -7.70
C ALA A 275 1.19 -20.61 -6.45
N ALA A 276 1.78 -19.43 -6.65
CA ALA A 276 2.17 -18.52 -5.60
C ALA A 276 1.88 -17.08 -6.03
N LEU A 277 1.94 -16.17 -5.07
CA LEU A 277 2.00 -14.74 -5.28
C LEU A 277 3.43 -14.28 -4.97
N SER A 278 4.27 -14.21 -5.99
CA SER A 278 5.61 -13.61 -5.92
C SER A 278 5.52 -12.09 -5.96
N TRP A 279 6.42 -11.37 -5.29
CA TRP A 279 6.44 -9.92 -5.40
C TRP A 279 7.39 -9.45 -6.50
N THR A 280 7.00 -8.42 -7.24
CA THR A 280 7.93 -7.64 -8.06
C THR A 280 8.71 -6.67 -7.18
N HIS A 281 9.95 -6.37 -7.54
CA HIS A 281 10.80 -5.37 -6.92
C HIS A 281 11.26 -4.42 -8.02
N THR A 282 10.46 -3.40 -8.30
CA THR A 282 10.73 -2.44 -9.37
C THR A 282 11.26 -1.15 -8.77
N GLU A 283 12.47 -0.75 -9.17
CA GLU A 283 13.04 0.55 -8.83
C GLU A 283 12.45 1.63 -9.75
N LEU A 284 11.98 2.74 -9.18
CA LEU A 284 11.43 3.85 -9.95
C LEU A 284 12.57 4.79 -10.42
N PRO A 285 12.70 5.03 -11.74
CA PRO A 285 13.89 5.67 -12.31
C PRO A 285 14.09 7.16 -12.00
N LYS A 286 13.14 7.86 -11.35
CA LYS A 286 13.16 9.33 -11.23
C LYS A 286 13.34 9.90 -9.82
N GLU A 287 13.27 9.11 -8.76
CA GLU A 287 13.17 9.67 -7.39
C GLU A 287 14.18 9.13 -6.37
N GLY A 288 15.06 8.19 -6.74
CA GLY A 288 16.09 7.63 -5.86
C GLY A 288 15.52 6.72 -4.77
N TRP A 289 16.08 5.51 -4.61
CA TRP A 289 15.71 4.50 -3.59
C TRP A 289 14.21 4.18 -3.45
N CYS A 290 13.40 4.43 -4.47
CA CYS A 290 11.97 4.12 -4.46
C CYS A 290 11.72 2.74 -5.06
N TYR A 291 11.28 1.81 -4.21
CA TYR A 291 10.98 0.44 -4.61
C TYR A 291 9.48 0.17 -4.52
N LEU A 292 8.94 -0.39 -5.60
CA LEU A 292 7.56 -0.83 -5.69
C LEU A 292 7.51 -2.34 -5.49
N TYR A 293 6.83 -2.78 -4.42
CA TYR A 293 6.54 -4.19 -4.18
C TYR A 293 5.08 -4.46 -4.54
N ARG A 294 4.85 -5.34 -5.52
CA ARG A 294 3.50 -5.72 -5.93
C ARG A 294 3.41 -7.22 -6.13
N PRO A 295 2.37 -7.90 -5.63
CA PRO A 295 2.18 -9.32 -5.88
C PRO A 295 1.93 -9.59 -7.36
N ALA A 296 2.45 -10.69 -7.87
CA ALA A 296 2.27 -11.22 -9.21
C ALA A 296 2.01 -12.72 -9.07
N LEU A 297 1.02 -13.22 -9.79
CA LEU A 297 0.69 -14.64 -9.81
C LEU A 297 1.77 -15.39 -10.58
N THR A 298 2.41 -16.35 -9.94
CA THR A 298 3.35 -17.27 -10.58
C THR A 298 2.77 -18.68 -10.57
N VAL A 299 2.95 -19.41 -11.67
CA VAL A 299 2.54 -20.82 -11.79
C VAL A 299 3.75 -21.65 -12.18
N VAL A 300 4.02 -22.68 -11.41
CA VAL A 300 5.11 -23.65 -11.63
C VAL A 300 4.50 -25.01 -11.94
N HIS A 301 5.05 -25.67 -12.95
CA HIS A 301 4.76 -27.06 -13.29
C HIS A 301 5.91 -27.94 -12.79
N ALA A 302 5.60 -28.91 -11.94
CA ALA A 302 6.52 -29.94 -11.47
C ALA A 302 6.41 -31.18 -12.40
N ILE A 303 7.46 -31.47 -13.14
CA ILE A 303 7.51 -32.55 -14.11
C ILE A 303 8.00 -33.80 -13.36
N SER A 304 7.05 -34.67 -12.99
CA SER A 304 7.19 -35.69 -11.94
C SER A 304 8.24 -36.76 -12.19
N GLU A 305 8.61 -37.07 -13.44
CA GLU A 305 9.53 -38.18 -13.72
C GLU A 305 11.01 -37.83 -13.49
N GLU A 306 11.36 -36.54 -13.49
CA GLU A 306 12.76 -36.09 -13.48
C GLU A 306 13.07 -35.01 -12.43
N LEU A 307 12.13 -34.73 -11.51
CA LEU A 307 12.22 -33.60 -10.57
C LEU A 307 12.55 -32.27 -11.27
N GLN A 308 12.02 -32.09 -12.48
CA GLN A 308 12.21 -30.86 -13.24
C GLN A 308 11.11 -29.87 -12.91
N PHE A 309 11.49 -28.61 -12.79
CA PHE A 309 10.59 -27.51 -12.46
C PHE A 309 10.60 -26.52 -13.60
N LYS A 310 9.40 -26.14 -14.06
CA LYS A 310 9.25 -25.10 -15.06
C LYS A 310 8.30 -24.03 -14.55
N LEU A 311 8.76 -22.80 -14.50
CA LEU A 311 7.86 -21.66 -14.37
C LEU A 311 7.08 -21.50 -15.68
N VAL A 312 5.77 -21.74 -15.63
CA VAL A 312 4.92 -21.77 -16.83
C VAL A 312 4.21 -20.44 -17.06
N TYR A 313 4.01 -19.66 -15.99
CA TYR A 313 3.30 -18.39 -16.07
C TYR A 313 3.78 -17.42 -14.99
N THR A 314 3.76 -16.13 -15.33
CA THR A 314 3.89 -15.01 -14.40
C THR A 314 2.95 -13.91 -14.89
N SER A 315 2.03 -13.46 -14.04
CA SER A 315 1.13 -12.35 -14.39
C SER A 315 1.87 -11.01 -14.35
N GLU A 316 1.23 -9.96 -14.88
CA GLU A 316 1.57 -8.61 -14.45
C GLU A 316 1.32 -8.46 -12.94
N PRO A 317 1.96 -7.47 -12.29
CA PRO A 317 1.59 -7.10 -10.93
C PRO A 317 0.08 -6.95 -10.75
N ILE A 318 -0.47 -7.72 -9.81
CA ILE A 318 -1.87 -7.67 -9.43
C ILE A 318 -2.13 -6.33 -8.75
N ASP A 319 -3.03 -5.56 -9.34
CA ASP A 319 -3.52 -4.32 -8.75
C ASP A 319 -4.72 -4.64 -7.86
N PHE A 320 -4.49 -4.68 -6.55
CA PHE A 320 -5.56 -4.82 -5.56
C PHE A 320 -6.38 -3.54 -5.34
N GLN A 321 -6.37 -2.64 -6.34
CA GLN A 321 -7.04 -1.35 -6.40
C GLN A 321 -6.66 -0.36 -5.28
N LYS A 322 -7.16 0.88 -5.43
CA LYS A 322 -6.91 2.01 -4.52
C LYS A 322 -7.36 1.75 -3.07
N SER A 323 -8.23 0.78 -2.83
CA SER A 323 -8.83 0.54 -1.51
C SER A 323 -7.89 -0.10 -0.49
N LEU A 324 -6.90 -0.89 -0.93
CA LEU A 324 -5.85 -1.37 -0.03
C LEU A 324 -4.86 -0.28 0.38
N PHE A 325 -4.72 0.77 -0.42
CA PHE A 325 -3.94 1.95 -0.06
C PHE A 325 -4.74 2.83 0.91
N ILE A 326 -5.07 2.25 2.06
CA ILE A 326 -5.54 3.00 3.23
C ILE A 326 -4.46 4.08 3.45
N LYS A 327 -4.83 5.35 3.28
CA LYS A 327 -3.96 6.49 3.59
C LYS A 327 -3.31 6.19 4.95
N PRO A 328 -1.97 6.18 5.06
CA PRO A 328 -1.34 5.92 6.34
C PRO A 328 -1.89 6.93 7.34
N ALA A 329 -2.65 6.46 8.32
CA ALA A 329 -3.22 7.27 9.40
C ALA A 329 -2.14 7.60 10.44
N GLY A 330 -0.96 7.99 9.98
CA GLY A 330 0.16 8.41 10.81
C GLY A 330 0.04 9.91 11.09
N PRO A 331 -0.16 10.36 12.34
CA PRO A 331 -0.31 11.77 12.68
C PRO A 331 0.95 12.64 12.49
N ASN A 332 2.08 12.04 12.08
CA ASN A 332 3.38 12.72 12.02
C ASN A 332 4.01 12.85 10.63
N SER A 333 3.34 12.43 9.53
CA SER A 333 3.84 12.79 8.20
C SER A 333 3.32 14.17 7.82
N SER A 334 3.98 15.23 8.31
CA SER A 334 3.75 16.63 7.91
C SER A 334 4.14 16.92 6.45
N LEU A 335 4.41 15.89 5.65
CA LEU A 335 4.62 15.97 4.22
C LEU A 335 3.28 15.64 3.54
N GLY A 336 2.51 16.68 3.20
CA GLY A 336 1.19 16.61 2.57
C GLY A 336 1.16 16.05 1.14
N GLU A 337 2.22 15.37 0.71
CA GLU A 337 2.28 14.63 -0.54
C GLU A 337 2.49 13.16 -0.20
N VAL A 338 1.53 12.31 -0.58
CA VAL A 338 1.69 10.85 -0.50
C VAL A 338 2.83 10.51 -1.45
N ASN A 339 4.04 10.39 -0.91
CA ASN A 339 5.19 9.99 -1.71
C ASN A 339 4.94 8.55 -2.18
N LEU A 340 4.52 8.40 -3.44
CA LEU A 340 4.16 7.14 -4.09
C LEU A 340 5.30 6.10 -4.02
N CYS A 341 6.52 6.55 -3.69
CA CYS A 341 7.72 5.78 -3.44
C CYS A 341 7.63 4.67 -2.38
N TYR A 342 6.58 4.60 -1.56
CA TYR A 342 6.46 3.62 -0.48
C TYR A 342 5.20 2.77 -0.55
N THR A 343 4.80 2.34 -1.76
CA THR A 343 3.73 1.36 -1.90
C THR A 343 4.31 -0.05 -1.89
N TRP A 344 4.48 -0.60 -0.69
CA TRP A 344 4.92 -1.99 -0.53
C TRP A 344 3.71 -2.86 -0.26
N LEU A 345 3.35 -3.70 -1.22
CA LEU A 345 2.35 -4.73 -1.04
C LEU A 345 3.01 -6.09 -1.21
N MET A 346 3.17 -6.79 -0.09
CA MET A 346 3.85 -8.07 -0.05
C MET A 346 2.85 -9.17 0.25
N SER A 347 2.68 -10.07 -0.70
CA SER A 347 1.99 -11.34 -0.48
C SER A 347 2.82 -12.24 0.43
N ASN A 348 2.20 -12.77 1.47
CA ASN A 348 2.87 -13.61 2.47
C ASN A 348 2.40 -15.08 2.40
N SER A 349 1.13 -15.34 2.08
CA SER A 349 0.62 -16.71 1.89
C SER A 349 -0.66 -16.75 1.05
N ILE A 350 -0.86 -17.87 0.34
CA ILE A 350 -2.20 -18.38 0.00
C ILE A 350 -2.56 -19.30 1.16
N ALA A 351 -3.26 -18.77 2.16
CA ALA A 351 -3.50 -19.41 3.45
C ALA A 351 -4.44 -20.61 3.33
N LYS A 352 -5.49 -20.47 2.52
CA LYS A 352 -6.44 -21.55 2.20
C LYS A 352 -6.86 -21.39 0.74
N TRP A 353 -6.99 -22.50 0.04
CA TRP A 353 -7.54 -22.50 -1.31
C TRP A 353 -8.61 -23.57 -1.43
N ASP A 354 -9.86 -23.11 -1.47
CA ASP A 354 -11.03 -23.92 -1.76
C ASP A 354 -11.26 -23.87 -3.27
N THR A 355 -10.68 -24.83 -3.99
CA THR A 355 -10.77 -24.86 -5.45
C THR A 355 -12.18 -25.15 -5.92
N GLU A 356 -12.96 -25.92 -5.18
CA GLU A 356 -14.35 -26.28 -5.54
C GLU A 356 -15.26 -25.06 -5.56
N ASN A 357 -15.10 -24.17 -4.57
CA ASN A 357 -15.89 -22.94 -4.46
C ASN A 357 -15.20 -21.73 -5.12
N ASP A 358 -14.01 -21.92 -5.69
CA ASP A 358 -13.21 -20.85 -6.31
C ASP A 358 -12.96 -19.69 -5.33
N ILE A 359 -12.52 -20.03 -4.12
CA ILE A 359 -12.23 -19.10 -3.03
C ILE A 359 -10.80 -19.35 -2.52
N ALA A 360 -9.98 -18.30 -2.49
CA ALA A 360 -8.69 -18.33 -1.83
C ALA A 360 -8.60 -17.26 -0.73
N ASP A 361 -8.19 -17.67 0.47
CA ASP A 361 -7.81 -16.77 1.54
C ASP A 361 -6.31 -16.49 1.42
N LEU A 362 -5.95 -15.21 1.33
CA LEU A 362 -4.59 -14.71 1.20
C LEU A 362 -4.21 -13.94 2.45
N THR A 363 -2.91 -13.89 2.75
CA THR A 363 -2.36 -12.89 3.65
C THR A 363 -1.34 -12.02 2.95
N LEU A 364 -1.34 -10.75 3.31
CA LEU A 364 -0.45 -9.73 2.77
C LEU A 364 -0.06 -8.71 3.83
N THR A 365 1.01 -7.98 3.54
CA THR A 365 1.48 -6.84 4.34
C THR A 365 1.50 -5.62 3.45
N HIS A 366 0.86 -4.55 3.92
CA HIS A 366 1.01 -3.23 3.35
C HIS A 366 2.04 -2.43 4.16
N GLN A 367 3.03 -1.85 3.46
CA GLN A 367 4.06 -0.94 3.99
C GLN A 367 4.89 -1.47 5.17
N ASP A 368 5.19 -2.78 5.22
CA ASP A 368 5.87 -3.36 6.39
C ASP A 368 5.22 -2.90 7.70
N ALA A 369 3.89 -2.94 7.80
CA ALA A 369 3.19 -2.47 8.99
C ALA A 369 1.78 -3.02 9.15
N PHE A 370 1.07 -3.18 8.03
CA PHE A 370 -0.36 -3.47 8.05
C PHE A 370 -0.62 -4.85 7.45
N PRO A 371 -0.62 -5.91 8.26
CA PRO A 371 -1.09 -7.20 7.83
C PRO A 371 -2.58 -7.14 7.51
N ALA A 372 -2.94 -7.82 6.45
CA ALA A 372 -4.31 -8.03 6.05
C ALA A 372 -4.51 -9.49 5.65
N ALA A 373 -5.70 -10.00 5.96
CA ALA A 373 -6.23 -11.19 5.33
C ALA A 373 -7.20 -10.73 4.24
N ILE A 374 -7.08 -11.35 3.07
CA ILE A 374 -7.95 -11.08 1.95
C ILE A 374 -8.60 -12.36 1.47
N LYS A 375 -9.90 -12.34 1.23
CA LYS A 375 -10.57 -13.38 0.46
C LYS A 375 -10.68 -12.96 -0.99
N ILE A 376 -10.25 -13.82 -1.91
CA ILE A 376 -10.37 -13.63 -3.36
C ILE A 376 -11.18 -14.75 -4.00
N THR A 377 -11.91 -14.44 -5.07
CA THR A 377 -12.62 -15.39 -5.94
C THR A 377 -12.03 -15.38 -7.36
N GLY A 378 -12.30 -16.39 -8.19
CA GLY A 378 -11.85 -16.41 -9.59
C GLY A 378 -10.45 -16.98 -9.83
N LEU A 379 -9.63 -17.14 -8.77
CA LEU A 379 -8.26 -17.62 -8.90
C LEU A 379 -8.20 -19.05 -9.46
N THR A 380 -9.13 -19.93 -9.09
CA THR A 380 -9.17 -21.31 -9.58
C THR A 380 -9.35 -21.32 -11.10
N LYS A 381 -10.37 -20.61 -11.61
CA LYS A 381 -10.68 -20.58 -13.05
C LYS A 381 -9.53 -20.00 -13.86
N LEU A 382 -8.91 -18.93 -13.36
CA LEU A 382 -7.74 -18.34 -13.99
C LEU A 382 -6.61 -19.36 -14.14
N ILE A 383 -6.33 -20.13 -13.08
CA ILE A 383 -5.27 -21.15 -13.08
C ILE A 383 -5.63 -22.32 -14.00
N GLU A 384 -6.88 -22.79 -14.01
CA GLU A 384 -7.35 -23.81 -14.95
C GLU A 384 -7.16 -23.36 -16.41
N ASN A 385 -7.50 -22.11 -16.72
CA ASN A 385 -7.29 -21.55 -18.04
C ASN A 385 -5.80 -21.46 -18.42
N ILE A 386 -4.95 -21.02 -17.49
CA ILE A 386 -3.49 -20.98 -17.69
C ILE A 386 -2.95 -22.39 -17.98
N ILE A 387 -3.33 -23.38 -17.16
CA ILE A 387 -2.92 -24.77 -17.32
C ILE A 387 -3.39 -25.30 -18.68
N HIS A 388 -4.66 -25.09 -19.04
CA HIS A 388 -5.18 -25.53 -20.32
C HIS A 388 -4.41 -24.91 -21.50
N LEU A 389 -4.14 -23.60 -21.47
CA LEU A 389 -3.37 -22.94 -22.52
C LEU A 389 -1.92 -23.46 -22.58
N TYR A 390 -1.31 -23.75 -21.44
CA TYR A 390 0.03 -24.33 -21.35
C TYR A 390 0.07 -25.73 -21.98
N GLU A 391 -0.83 -26.61 -21.57
CA GLU A 391 -0.88 -28.01 -22.01
C GLU A 391 -1.27 -28.16 -23.48
N SER A 392 -2.13 -27.27 -23.98
CA SER A 392 -2.47 -27.22 -25.40
C SER A 392 -1.36 -26.61 -26.28
N GLY A 393 -0.25 -26.14 -25.69
CA GLY A 393 0.84 -25.48 -26.39
C GLY A 393 0.45 -24.12 -26.98
N LYS A 394 -0.66 -23.54 -26.50
CA LYS A 394 -1.14 -22.20 -26.90
C LYS A 394 -0.48 -21.07 -26.12
N LEU A 395 0.07 -21.35 -24.92
CA LEU A 395 1.04 -20.45 -24.32
C LEU A 395 2.34 -20.52 -25.12
N PRO A 396 2.95 -19.38 -25.52
CA PRO A 396 4.22 -19.40 -26.22
C PRO A 396 5.25 -20.14 -25.39
N LYS A 397 5.93 -21.08 -26.03
CA LYS A 397 6.95 -21.91 -25.38
C LYS A 397 8.28 -21.19 -25.19
N GLU A 398 8.42 -19.94 -25.68
CA GLU A 398 9.67 -19.21 -25.76
C GLU A 398 9.91 -18.28 -24.55
N ASP A 399 11.16 -18.27 -24.08
CA ASP A 399 11.70 -17.63 -22.86
C ASP A 399 11.58 -16.09 -22.77
N HIS A 400 10.83 -15.45 -23.68
CA HIS A 400 10.84 -14.00 -23.89
C HIS A 400 9.70 -13.22 -23.22
N CYS A 401 8.87 -13.84 -22.38
CA CYS A 401 7.76 -13.12 -21.73
C CYS A 401 8.21 -11.99 -20.78
N ALA A 402 9.49 -11.95 -20.35
CA ALA A 402 9.97 -10.96 -19.40
C ALA A 402 10.56 -9.67 -20.01
N ASP A 403 11.03 -9.68 -21.27
CA ASP A 403 11.75 -8.53 -21.84
C ASP A 403 10.84 -7.33 -22.20
N LYS A 404 9.51 -7.48 -22.04
CA LYS A 404 8.51 -6.46 -22.43
C LYS A 404 7.36 -6.31 -21.44
N LEU A 405 7.61 -6.47 -20.14
CA LEU A 405 6.68 -5.94 -19.13
C LEU A 405 6.68 -4.40 -19.25
N LEU A 406 5.67 -3.87 -19.92
CA LEU A 406 5.43 -2.44 -20.03
C LEU A 406 5.38 -1.86 -18.62
N TYR A 407 6.23 -0.86 -18.38
CA TYR A 407 5.96 0.13 -17.35
C TYR A 407 4.60 0.74 -17.70
N PHE A 408 3.55 0.41 -16.95
CA PHE A 408 2.45 1.35 -16.79
C PHE A 408 3.04 2.55 -16.06
N TYR A 409 3.62 3.46 -16.84
CA TYR A 409 3.70 4.85 -16.43
C TYR A 409 2.28 5.26 -16.11
N TYR A 410 2.05 5.64 -14.85
CA TYR A 410 0.93 6.50 -14.53
C TYR A 410 1.06 7.71 -15.46
N ASP A 411 0.21 7.80 -16.47
CA ASP A 411 0.17 8.93 -17.39
C ASP A 411 -0.24 10.17 -16.59
N ARG A 412 0.76 10.91 -16.14
CA ARG A 412 0.64 12.23 -15.53
C ARG A 412 0.62 13.23 -16.68
N ASN A 413 -0.43 13.19 -17.50
CA ASN A 413 -0.68 14.12 -18.59
C ASN A 413 -1.11 15.51 -18.05
N ASP A 414 -0.28 16.10 -17.19
CA ASP A 414 -0.44 17.49 -16.76
C ASP A 414 0.87 18.21 -16.39
N LEU A 415 2.03 17.77 -16.90
CA LEU A 415 3.23 18.62 -16.97
C LEU A 415 4.03 18.36 -18.24
N ALA A 416 3.99 19.33 -19.15
CA ALA A 416 4.68 19.38 -20.42
C ALA A 416 6.21 19.30 -20.31
N TYR A 417 6.88 18.58 -21.23
CA TYR A 417 8.04 19.04 -22.01
C TYR A 417 8.38 18.03 -23.14
N PRO A 418 8.86 18.46 -24.32
CA PRO A 418 8.85 17.67 -25.54
C PRO A 418 10.16 16.93 -25.80
N GLY A 419 10.07 15.69 -26.29
CA GLY A 419 11.19 14.93 -26.85
C GLY A 419 10.76 14.26 -28.15
N LYS A 420 11.39 14.64 -29.26
CA LYS A 420 11.17 14.16 -30.63
C LYS A 420 11.23 12.62 -30.72
N GLY A 421 10.19 12.02 -31.30
CA GLY A 421 10.21 10.63 -31.76
C GLY A 421 9.18 10.39 -32.85
N MET A 422 9.67 9.95 -34.02
CA MET A 422 9.00 9.34 -35.18
C MET A 422 7.80 10.05 -35.82
N GLU A 423 7.89 10.27 -37.14
CA GLU A 423 6.75 10.75 -37.92
C GLU A 423 5.62 9.70 -37.98
N GLU A 424 4.43 10.15 -37.60
CA GLU A 424 3.12 9.50 -37.68
C GLU A 424 2.76 8.98 -39.10
N SER A 425 3.51 9.40 -40.13
CA SER A 425 3.28 9.11 -41.54
C SER A 425 3.71 7.70 -42.00
N GLU A 426 4.57 7.01 -41.22
CA GLU A 426 4.98 5.62 -41.51
C GLU A 426 4.09 4.58 -40.82
N PHE A 427 3.43 4.94 -39.72
CA PHE A 427 2.52 4.09 -38.95
C PHE A 427 1.19 3.83 -39.68
N GLU A 428 0.63 4.87 -40.33
CA GLU A 428 -0.63 4.78 -41.10
C GLU A 428 -0.54 3.86 -42.33
N LYS A 429 0.67 3.64 -42.88
CA LYS A 429 0.85 2.82 -44.09
C LYS A 429 0.81 1.31 -43.82
N MET A 430 0.99 0.87 -42.58
CA MET A 430 1.01 -0.56 -42.22
C MET A 430 -0.36 -1.14 -41.83
N LEU A 431 -1.38 -0.31 -41.58
CA LEU A 431 -2.72 -0.75 -41.16
C LEU A 431 -3.71 -1.03 -42.32
N ALA A 432 -3.32 -0.77 -43.57
CA ALA A 432 -4.22 -0.81 -44.73
C ALA A 432 -4.30 -2.17 -45.46
N ALA A 433 -4.47 -3.28 -44.74
CA ALA A 433 -4.63 -4.61 -45.36
C ALA A 433 -5.74 -5.48 -44.73
N ALA A 434 -6.94 -4.91 -44.60
CA ALA A 434 -8.25 -5.52 -44.87
C ALA A 434 -9.32 -4.59 -44.27
N PRO A 435 -10.31 -4.08 -45.05
CA PRO A 435 -11.35 -3.23 -44.49
C PRO A 435 -12.23 -4.08 -43.57
N LYS A 436 -12.03 -3.96 -42.24
CA LYS A 436 -13.05 -4.32 -41.26
C LYS A 436 -14.31 -3.53 -41.62
N PRO A 437 -15.52 -4.11 -41.58
CA PRO A 437 -16.74 -3.35 -41.70
C PRO A 437 -16.80 -2.35 -40.54
N SER A 438 -16.49 -1.09 -40.82
CA SER A 438 -16.59 0.01 -39.87
C SER A 438 -17.96 0.65 -40.00
N CYS A 439 -18.65 0.80 -38.88
CA CYS A 439 -19.83 1.64 -38.82
C CYS A 439 -19.40 3.11 -38.77
N ALA A 440 -20.26 4.01 -39.25
CA ALA A 440 -20.02 5.45 -39.09
C ALA A 440 -20.02 5.82 -37.59
N GLY A 441 -19.37 6.93 -37.23
CA GLY A 441 -19.35 7.43 -35.86
C GLY A 441 -20.77 7.52 -35.25
N GLY A 442 -20.90 7.15 -33.98
CA GLY A 442 -22.18 7.04 -33.28
C GLY A 442 -22.94 5.73 -33.53
N GLN A 443 -22.30 4.72 -34.13
CA GLN A 443 -22.87 3.40 -34.35
C GLN A 443 -21.88 2.28 -34.00
N TYR A 444 -22.39 1.13 -33.58
CA TYR A 444 -21.64 -0.11 -33.36
C TYR A 444 -22.14 -1.21 -34.29
N LEU A 445 -21.27 -2.15 -34.67
CA LEU A 445 -21.66 -3.30 -35.48
C LEU A 445 -22.32 -4.35 -34.58
N ASP A 446 -23.62 -4.54 -34.74
CA ASP A 446 -24.32 -5.62 -34.05
C ASP A 446 -23.89 -6.97 -34.63
N THR A 447 -23.29 -7.81 -33.78
CA THR A 447 -22.66 -9.06 -34.22
C THR A 447 -23.69 -10.11 -34.65
N GLU A 448 -24.92 -10.04 -34.17
CA GLU A 448 -26.02 -10.96 -34.47
C GLU A 448 -26.68 -10.58 -35.80
N SER A 449 -27.12 -9.32 -35.93
CA SER A 449 -27.81 -8.86 -37.15
C SER A 449 -26.87 -8.46 -38.28
N LYS A 450 -25.56 -8.31 -38.01
CA LYS A 450 -24.56 -7.77 -38.95
C LYS A 450 -24.91 -6.38 -39.49
N THR A 451 -25.66 -5.59 -38.73
CA THR A 451 -26.04 -4.22 -39.09
C THR A 451 -25.49 -3.22 -38.09
N CYS A 452 -25.17 -2.01 -38.55
CA CYS A 452 -24.80 -0.93 -37.66
C CYS A 452 -26.01 -0.42 -36.87
N LYS A 453 -25.93 -0.46 -35.53
CA LYS A 453 -26.94 0.07 -34.62
C LYS A 453 -26.41 1.35 -33.96
N LYS A 454 -27.30 2.31 -33.69
CA LYS A 454 -26.91 3.55 -32.99
C LYS A 454 -26.45 3.25 -31.57
N CYS A 455 -25.43 3.98 -31.12
CA CYS A 455 -25.06 4.05 -29.73
C CYS A 455 -26.16 4.68 -28.87
N SER A 456 -26.08 4.50 -27.56
CA SER A 456 -26.80 5.32 -26.59
C SER A 456 -26.54 6.81 -26.85
N SER A 457 -27.52 7.67 -26.55
CA SER A 457 -27.43 9.12 -26.82
C SER A 457 -26.28 9.81 -26.09
N LEU A 458 -25.73 9.18 -25.05
CA LEU A 458 -24.58 9.67 -24.29
C LEU A 458 -23.24 9.37 -24.96
N CYS A 459 -23.17 8.42 -25.91
CA CYS A 459 -21.93 8.05 -26.59
C CYS A 459 -21.84 8.68 -27.99
N SER A 460 -20.70 9.30 -28.30
CA SER A 460 -20.36 9.64 -29.67
C SER A 460 -19.74 8.46 -30.42
N GLU A 461 -19.12 7.53 -29.70
CA GLU A 461 -18.57 6.26 -30.21
C GLU A 461 -18.81 5.16 -29.16
N CYS A 462 -19.16 3.95 -29.60
CA CYS A 462 -19.44 2.83 -28.72
C CYS A 462 -19.10 1.48 -29.37
N GLU A 463 -18.86 0.47 -28.54
CA GLU A 463 -18.69 -0.93 -28.99
C GLU A 463 -19.99 -1.73 -28.88
N LEU A 464 -20.87 -1.31 -27.96
CA LEU A 464 -22.22 -1.84 -27.73
C LEU A 464 -23.15 -0.67 -27.42
N TYR A 465 -24.46 -0.89 -27.46
CA TYR A 465 -25.47 0.16 -27.22
C TYR A 465 -25.15 1.05 -26.00
N ASP A 466 -24.80 0.44 -24.86
CA ASP A 466 -24.48 1.14 -23.60
C ASP A 466 -22.98 1.15 -23.24
N TYR A 467 -22.08 0.78 -24.16
CA TYR A 467 -20.65 0.73 -23.92
C TYR A 467 -19.90 1.79 -24.74
N CYS A 468 -19.80 3.00 -24.20
CA CYS A 468 -19.17 4.16 -24.82
C CYS A 468 -17.63 4.06 -24.79
N THR A 469 -16.99 4.24 -25.95
CA THR A 469 -15.55 4.49 -26.07
C THR A 469 -15.24 5.99 -26.13
N ARG A 470 -16.22 6.81 -26.53
CA ARG A 470 -16.16 8.27 -26.49
C ARG A 470 -17.55 8.84 -26.18
N CYS A 471 -17.58 9.89 -25.38
CA CYS A 471 -18.81 10.52 -24.93
C CYS A 471 -19.21 11.71 -25.78
N THR A 472 -20.52 11.93 -25.94
CA THR A 472 -21.07 13.07 -26.67
C THR A 472 -20.77 14.40 -25.96
N ASP A 473 -20.79 14.40 -24.62
CA ASP A 473 -20.54 15.59 -23.81
C ASP A 473 -19.04 15.78 -23.51
N PRO A 474 -18.42 16.93 -23.86
CA PRO A 474 -16.99 17.19 -23.63
C PRO A 474 -16.60 17.29 -22.14
N ASN A 475 -17.57 17.47 -21.24
CA ASN A 475 -17.39 17.47 -19.80
C ASN A 475 -17.66 16.09 -19.19
N SER A 476 -17.73 15.03 -20.00
CA SER A 476 -17.76 13.63 -19.55
C SER A 476 -16.57 12.84 -20.06
N ASN A 477 -16.23 11.77 -19.35
CA ASN A 477 -15.24 10.78 -19.76
C ASN A 477 -15.87 9.38 -19.73
N PRO A 478 -15.48 8.48 -20.65
CA PRO A 478 -15.87 7.09 -20.58
C PRO A 478 -15.21 6.42 -19.36
N PHE A 479 -16.01 5.83 -18.48
CA PHE A 479 -15.57 5.07 -17.30
C PHE A 479 -16.41 3.79 -17.19
N SER A 480 -15.74 2.64 -17.26
CA SER A 480 -16.39 1.32 -17.27
C SER A 480 -17.48 1.16 -18.35
N GLY A 481 -17.23 1.75 -19.53
CA GLY A 481 -18.18 1.73 -20.64
C GLY A 481 -19.32 2.76 -20.55
N TYR A 482 -19.43 3.55 -19.48
CA TYR A 482 -20.46 4.58 -19.36
C TYR A 482 -19.85 5.98 -19.39
N CYS A 483 -20.59 6.97 -19.87
CA CYS A 483 -20.17 8.36 -19.80
C CYS A 483 -20.45 8.94 -18.42
N VAL A 484 -19.39 9.26 -17.69
CA VAL A 484 -19.44 9.87 -16.36
C VAL A 484 -18.94 11.31 -16.46
N CYS A 485 -19.70 12.25 -15.89
CA CYS A 485 -19.30 13.65 -15.86
C CYS A 485 -18.00 13.84 -15.06
N LYS A 486 -17.12 14.72 -15.55
CA LYS A 486 -15.89 15.13 -14.87
C LYS A 486 -16.22 15.79 -13.53
N ASP A 487 -15.26 15.79 -12.62
CA ASP A 487 -15.39 16.51 -11.34
C ASP A 487 -15.76 17.99 -11.60
N GLY A 488 -16.70 18.49 -10.80
CA GLY A 488 -17.33 19.79 -10.97
C GLY A 488 -18.56 19.79 -11.87
N PHE A 489 -18.97 18.64 -12.43
CA PHE A 489 -20.18 18.49 -13.24
C PHE A 489 -21.06 17.32 -12.77
N TYR A 490 -22.33 17.35 -13.12
CA TYR A 490 -23.30 16.26 -12.91
C TYR A 490 -24.12 16.01 -14.19
N LEU A 491 -24.62 14.79 -14.36
CA LEU A 491 -25.44 14.46 -15.53
C LEU A 491 -26.88 14.95 -15.34
N GLU A 492 -27.27 15.97 -16.10
CA GLU A 492 -28.65 16.44 -16.14
C GLU A 492 -29.44 15.54 -17.10
N LYS A 493 -30.30 14.68 -16.54
CA LYS A 493 -31.03 13.65 -17.29
C LYS A 493 -31.97 14.23 -18.35
N SER A 494 -32.46 15.45 -18.15
CA SER A 494 -33.37 16.10 -19.09
C SER A 494 -32.66 16.56 -20.38
N SER A 495 -31.42 17.02 -20.26
CA SER A 495 -30.59 17.47 -21.39
C SER A 495 -29.63 16.39 -21.91
N ASN A 496 -29.41 15.31 -21.14
CA ASN A 496 -28.37 14.31 -21.39
C ASN A 496 -26.97 14.94 -21.53
N SER A 497 -26.74 16.06 -20.83
CA SER A 497 -25.46 16.78 -20.79
C SER A 497 -24.95 16.95 -19.37
N CYS A 498 -23.64 17.12 -19.23
CA CYS A 498 -22.97 17.37 -17.98
C CYS A 498 -23.06 18.86 -17.64
N GLU A 499 -23.85 19.19 -16.62
CA GLU A 499 -24.04 20.55 -16.13
C GLU A 499 -23.14 20.83 -14.93
N MET A 500 -22.74 22.10 -14.77
CA MET A 500 -21.82 22.49 -13.71
C MET A 500 -22.47 22.37 -12.33
N CYS A 501 -21.74 21.79 -11.37
CA CYS A 501 -22.11 21.82 -9.97
C CYS A 501 -22.14 23.25 -9.41
N MET A 502 -22.74 23.44 -8.23
CA MET A 502 -22.57 24.67 -7.45
C MET A 502 -21.08 25.04 -7.29
N THR A 503 -20.79 26.34 -7.25
CA THR A 503 -19.41 26.88 -7.29
C THR A 503 -18.49 26.26 -6.24
N ASP A 504 -19.00 25.97 -5.04
CA ASP A 504 -18.20 25.46 -3.92
C ASP A 504 -18.16 23.91 -3.86
N CYS A 505 -18.82 23.25 -4.80
CA CYS A 505 -18.96 21.81 -4.87
C CYS A 505 -17.99 21.18 -5.88
N ALA A 506 -17.18 20.23 -5.42
CA ALA A 506 -16.24 19.46 -6.24
C ALA A 506 -16.92 18.29 -6.98
N ARG A 507 -17.92 17.66 -6.38
CA ARG A 507 -18.73 16.60 -7.02
C ARG A 507 -20.17 16.70 -6.54
N CYS A 508 -21.14 16.61 -7.44
CA CYS A 508 -22.56 16.71 -7.11
C CYS A 508 -23.40 15.68 -7.88
N LEU A 509 -24.56 15.32 -7.35
CA LEU A 509 -25.55 14.47 -8.05
C LEU A 509 -26.55 15.28 -8.88
N ALA A 510 -26.80 16.50 -8.46
CA ALA A 510 -27.65 17.49 -9.08
C ALA A 510 -27.10 18.87 -8.70
N ARG A 511 -27.56 19.93 -9.35
CA ARG A 511 -27.12 21.30 -9.09
C ARG A 511 -27.07 21.62 -7.59
N ASP A 512 -28.14 21.31 -6.87
CA ASP A 512 -28.33 21.65 -5.44
C ASP A 512 -27.97 20.49 -4.48
N ASN A 513 -27.29 19.45 -4.97
CA ASN A 513 -26.94 18.27 -4.17
C ASN A 513 -25.45 17.94 -4.27
N CYS A 514 -24.67 18.60 -3.43
CA CYS A 514 -23.23 18.40 -3.35
C CYS A 514 -22.87 17.11 -2.60
N LEU A 515 -22.01 16.28 -3.20
CA LEU A 515 -21.43 15.09 -2.57
C LEU A 515 -20.07 15.37 -1.93
N ALA A 516 -19.30 16.28 -2.51
CA ALA A 516 -17.96 16.63 -2.02
C ALA A 516 -17.66 18.10 -2.29
N CYS A 517 -17.07 18.79 -1.32
CA CYS A 517 -16.77 20.21 -1.39
C CYS A 517 -15.38 20.49 -1.96
N LYS A 518 -15.21 21.63 -2.65
CA LYS A 518 -13.90 22.06 -3.16
C LYS A 518 -12.94 22.48 -2.06
N ASN A 519 -13.47 23.05 -0.96
CA ASN A 519 -12.65 23.47 0.18
C ASN A 519 -12.44 22.29 1.14
N LEU A 520 -11.17 21.97 1.44
CA LEU A 520 -10.79 20.87 2.33
C LEU A 520 -11.26 21.06 3.78
N ASN A 521 -11.54 22.30 4.19
CA ASN A 521 -12.06 22.64 5.52
C ASN A 521 -13.60 22.76 5.52
N SER A 522 -14.26 22.16 4.54
CA SER A 522 -15.73 22.09 4.46
C SER A 522 -16.20 20.67 4.21
N VAL A 523 -17.40 20.35 4.71
CA VAL A 523 -18.08 19.07 4.53
C VAL A 523 -19.42 19.31 3.86
N SER A 524 -19.88 18.35 3.05
CA SER A 524 -21.25 18.41 2.54
C SER A 524 -22.21 18.08 3.67
N ASP A 525 -23.08 19.03 4.01
CA ASP A 525 -24.18 18.87 4.95
C ASP A 525 -25.50 19.21 4.23
N ASN A 526 -26.35 18.20 4.08
CA ASN A 526 -27.60 18.28 3.32
C ASN A 526 -27.44 18.81 1.88
N GLY A 527 -26.36 18.41 1.20
CA GLY A 527 -26.11 18.79 -0.19
C GLY A 527 -25.49 20.19 -0.37
N ILE A 528 -25.20 20.89 0.73
CA ILE A 528 -24.55 22.22 0.73
C ILE A 528 -23.20 22.09 1.45
N CYS A 529 -22.18 22.75 0.94
CA CYS A 529 -20.88 22.80 1.59
C CYS A 529 -20.90 23.75 2.79
N LYS A 530 -20.61 23.21 3.98
CA LYS A 530 -20.47 23.98 5.21
C LYS A 530 -19.07 23.84 5.78
N CYS A 531 -18.53 24.93 6.31
CA CYS A 531 -17.24 24.89 7.01
C CYS A 531 -17.30 23.93 8.20
N LEU A 532 -16.20 23.21 8.42
CA LEU A 532 -16.02 22.40 9.63
C LEU A 532 -16.02 23.30 10.88
N GLU A 533 -16.35 22.71 12.03
CA GLU A 533 -16.32 23.43 13.31
C GLU A 533 -14.92 24.04 13.56
N GLY A 534 -14.89 25.33 13.95
CA GLY A 534 -13.67 26.11 14.12
C GLY A 534 -13.21 26.88 12.86
N PHE A 535 -13.87 26.69 11.71
CA PHE A 535 -13.63 27.44 10.49
C PHE A 535 -14.81 28.37 10.18
N VAL A 536 -14.53 29.56 9.66
CA VAL A 536 -15.53 30.53 9.21
C VAL A 536 -15.43 30.74 7.72
N GLU A 537 -16.57 31.04 7.11
CA GLU A 537 -16.64 31.37 5.69
C GLU A 537 -16.11 32.79 5.46
N VAL A 538 -15.01 32.91 4.71
CA VAL A 538 -14.37 34.17 4.36
C VAL A 538 -14.58 34.45 2.88
N TYR A 539 -15.16 35.61 2.56
CA TYR A 539 -15.29 36.05 1.18
C TYR A 539 -13.98 36.67 0.68
N ASN A 540 -13.27 35.97 -0.20
CA ASN A 540 -12.08 36.52 -0.83
C ASN A 540 -12.48 37.40 -2.02
N LYS A 541 -12.49 38.71 -1.80
CA LYS A 541 -12.88 39.73 -2.79
C LYS A 541 -12.04 39.70 -4.08
N ILE A 542 -10.79 39.23 -4.03
CA ILE A 542 -9.89 39.15 -5.20
C ILE A 542 -10.33 37.99 -6.11
N SER A 543 -10.64 36.83 -5.53
CA SER A 543 -11.05 35.65 -6.29
C SER A 543 -12.57 35.56 -6.54
N SER A 544 -13.36 36.41 -5.87
CA SER A 544 -14.83 36.34 -5.83
C SER A 544 -15.33 34.94 -5.43
N LYS A 545 -14.66 34.32 -4.45
CA LYS A 545 -14.95 32.98 -3.92
C LYS A 545 -15.00 32.98 -2.40
N TYR A 546 -15.79 32.09 -1.84
CA TYR A 546 -15.80 31.81 -0.42
C TYR A 546 -14.76 30.72 -0.08
N SER A 547 -14.11 30.86 1.08
CA SER A 547 -13.22 29.85 1.63
C SER A 547 -13.43 29.69 3.14
N CYS A 548 -13.37 28.46 3.62
CA CYS A 548 -13.36 28.15 5.04
C CYS A 548 -11.94 28.35 5.60
N GLU A 549 -11.76 29.38 6.40
CA GLU A 549 -10.49 29.71 7.06
C GLU A 549 -10.62 29.54 8.57
N LEU A 550 -9.52 29.20 9.24
CA LEU A 550 -9.51 29.01 10.69
C LEU A 550 -9.95 30.32 11.35
N TYR A 551 -10.88 30.23 12.30
CA TYR A 551 -11.32 31.39 13.07
C TYR A 551 -10.15 31.94 13.90
N ASP A 552 -9.56 33.04 13.45
CA ASP A 552 -8.56 33.79 14.20
C ASP A 552 -9.20 35.05 14.78
N PRO A 553 -9.49 35.10 16.09
CA PRO A 553 -10.11 36.26 16.73
C PRO A 553 -9.20 37.50 16.73
N TYR A 554 -7.94 37.40 16.31
CA TYR A 554 -6.97 38.50 16.25
C TYR A 554 -6.82 39.13 14.86
N ARG A 555 -7.46 38.56 13.82
CA ARG A 555 -7.29 39.02 12.44
C ARG A 555 -7.86 40.43 12.17
N ASP A 556 -8.76 40.92 13.01
CA ASP A 556 -9.30 42.28 12.94
C ASP A 556 -8.37 43.34 13.56
N ILE A 557 -7.18 42.96 14.03
CA ILE A 557 -6.13 43.89 14.44
C ILE A 557 -5.27 44.20 13.21
N GLU A 558 -5.79 45.00 12.28
CA GLU A 558 -5.00 45.49 11.14
C GLU A 558 -3.87 46.42 11.63
N CYS A 559 -2.65 45.89 11.71
CA CYS A 559 -1.45 46.72 11.74
C CYS A 559 -1.20 47.31 10.34
N TYR A 560 -1.29 48.63 10.20
CA TYR A 560 -0.75 49.37 9.05
C TYR A 560 0.75 49.05 8.88
N ARG A 561 1.11 48.16 7.95
CA ARG A 561 2.50 47.93 7.53
C ARG A 561 2.83 48.81 6.32
N SER A 562 3.69 49.81 6.51
CA SER A 562 4.44 50.42 5.41
C SER A 562 5.48 49.41 4.90
N ARG A 563 5.45 49.08 3.60
CA ARG A 563 6.40 48.19 2.93
C ARG A 563 7.82 48.78 2.93
N SER A 564 8.78 48.02 3.43
CA SER A 564 10.12 47.95 2.82
C SER A 564 10.55 46.48 2.80
N GLU A 565 10.97 46.01 1.63
CA GLU A 565 11.43 44.64 1.37
C GLU A 565 12.78 44.41 2.06
N ILE A 566 12.93 43.31 2.79
CA ILE A 566 14.22 42.84 3.30
C ILE A 566 14.44 41.41 2.82
N ASP A 567 15.52 41.22 2.06
CA ASP A 567 16.06 39.95 1.60
C ASP A 567 16.72 39.20 2.77
N THR A 568 16.16 38.05 3.13
CA THR A 568 16.58 37.22 4.27
C THR A 568 17.70 36.23 3.94
N SER A 569 18.23 36.22 2.71
CA SER A 569 19.23 35.24 2.26
C SER A 569 20.66 35.44 2.82
N LYS A 570 20.91 36.46 3.67
CA LYS A 570 22.27 36.84 4.11
C LYS A 570 22.60 36.72 5.61
N TYR A 571 21.74 36.12 6.44
CA TYR A 571 21.97 36.11 7.90
C TYR A 571 22.06 34.68 8.46
N HIS A 572 23.29 34.17 8.61
CA HIS A 572 23.61 33.03 9.48
C HIS A 572 24.60 33.49 10.56
N SER A 573 24.10 33.94 11.72
CA SER A 573 24.86 33.97 12.98
C SER A 573 23.92 34.16 14.18
N PHE A 574 24.30 33.56 15.31
CA PHE A 574 23.56 33.57 16.58
C PHE A 574 23.22 34.98 17.07
N VAL A 575 21.95 35.20 17.42
CA VAL A 575 21.45 36.44 18.02
C VAL A 575 21.48 36.28 19.54
N ASN A 576 22.36 37.03 20.22
CA ASN A 576 22.25 37.22 21.67
C ASN A 576 21.24 38.33 21.94
N MET A 577 20.13 37.98 22.61
CA MET A 577 19.09 38.93 23.01
C MET A 577 19.37 39.44 24.42
N HIS A 578 19.47 40.76 24.57
CA HIS A 578 19.49 41.43 25.88
C HIS A 578 18.22 42.24 26.05
N PHE A 579 17.53 42.04 27.18
CA PHE A 579 16.37 42.82 27.58
C PHE A 579 16.80 43.82 28.65
N GLY A 580 16.63 45.12 28.37
CA GLY A 580 16.90 46.20 29.31
C GLY A 580 15.61 46.88 29.76
N TYR A 581 15.55 47.27 31.05
CA TYR A 581 14.45 48.01 31.65
C TYR A 581 14.88 49.47 31.89
N SER A 582 14.11 50.44 31.39
CA SER A 582 14.29 51.86 31.70
C SER A 582 13.04 52.40 32.38
N LYS A 583 13.23 53.08 33.52
CA LYS A 583 12.16 53.70 34.29
C LYS A 583 12.26 55.21 34.11
N SER A 584 11.45 55.77 33.21
CA SER A 584 11.11 57.18 33.23
C SER A 584 9.59 57.33 33.25
N ASP A 585 9.13 58.33 34.00
CA ASP A 585 7.73 58.52 34.35
C ASP A 585 6.89 58.91 33.12
N LYS A 586 6.40 57.90 32.38
CA LYS A 586 5.07 57.79 31.73
C LYS A 586 4.97 56.70 30.65
N GLN A 587 6.03 55.96 30.34
CA GLN A 587 5.98 54.80 29.44
C GLN A 587 6.78 53.62 29.99
N GLN A 588 6.19 52.42 29.94
CA GLN A 588 6.93 51.17 30.08
C GLN A 588 7.13 50.62 28.67
N SER A 589 8.39 50.46 28.28
CA SER A 589 8.76 49.96 26.95
C SER A 589 9.75 48.81 27.11
N LEU A 590 9.48 47.70 26.44
CA LEU A 590 10.41 46.59 26.30
C LEU A 590 11.24 46.83 25.04
N PHE A 591 12.57 46.80 25.13
CA PHE A 591 13.46 47.04 23.99
C PHE A 591 14.19 45.76 23.59
N LEU A 592 14.33 45.55 22.28
CA LEU A 592 15.21 44.57 21.67
C LEU A 592 16.39 45.31 21.04
N SER A 593 17.61 45.02 21.49
CA SER A 593 18.83 45.49 20.82
C SER A 593 19.69 44.32 20.38
N THR A 594 20.17 44.36 19.15
CA THR A 594 21.20 43.45 18.65
C THR A 594 22.55 44.17 18.71
N GLN A 595 23.50 43.68 19.48
CA GLN A 595 24.84 44.25 19.53
C GLN A 595 25.73 43.58 18.48
N LYS A 596 26.34 44.38 17.61
CA LYS A 596 27.44 43.96 16.73
C LYS A 596 28.68 44.77 17.08
N ASP A 597 29.84 44.12 17.02
CA ASP A 597 31.14 44.68 17.38
C ASP A 597 31.34 46.12 16.87
N SER A 598 31.68 47.00 17.84
CA SER A 598 32.24 48.34 17.68
C SER A 598 31.60 49.31 16.67
N ASN A 599 30.96 50.35 17.22
CA ASN A 599 30.71 51.66 16.61
C ASN A 599 29.66 51.72 15.48
N VAL A 600 28.38 51.59 15.87
CA VAL A 600 27.24 52.48 15.57
C VAL A 600 25.97 51.73 15.96
N ALA A 601 25.20 52.26 16.92
CA ALA A 601 23.91 51.69 17.30
C ALA A 601 22.79 52.28 16.44
N GLU A 602 22.20 51.49 15.55
CA GLU A 602 20.89 51.83 14.97
C GLU A 602 19.79 51.32 15.90
N HIS A 603 19.00 52.23 16.45
CA HIS A 603 17.80 51.89 17.23
C HIS A 603 16.60 51.73 16.29
N LYS A 604 16.05 50.51 16.18
CA LYS A 604 14.72 50.29 15.58
C LYS A 604 13.67 50.20 16.68
N PHE A 605 12.65 51.04 16.57
CA PHE A 605 11.53 51.08 17.52
C PHE A 605 10.42 50.15 17.06
N CYS A 606 10.08 49.16 17.88
CA CYS A 606 8.76 48.52 17.86
C CYS A 606 8.03 48.96 19.13
N SER A 607 7.06 49.87 19.01
CA SER A 607 6.17 50.20 20.11
C SER A 607 5.05 49.16 20.18
N PHE A 608 4.99 48.39 21.26
CA PHE A 608 3.77 47.68 21.62
C PHE A 608 2.80 48.67 22.24
N GLU A 609 1.85 49.18 21.46
CA GLU A 609 0.73 49.94 22.00
C GLU A 609 -0.36 48.95 22.41
N ILE A 610 -0.25 48.39 23.62
CA ILE A 610 -1.39 47.72 24.24
C ILE A 610 -2.39 48.84 24.54
N ALA A 611 -3.53 48.84 23.84
CA ALA A 611 -4.62 49.76 24.13
C ALA A 611 -4.97 49.66 25.63
N ARG A 612 -4.57 50.67 26.42
CA ARG A 612 -4.73 50.73 27.89
C ARG A 612 -6.16 50.53 28.37
N ASN A 613 -7.14 50.57 27.49
CA ASN A 613 -8.55 50.57 27.86
C ASN A 613 -9.12 49.17 28.18
N LYS A 614 -8.35 48.07 28.10
CA LYS A 614 -8.90 46.72 28.37
C LYS A 614 -8.04 45.76 29.23
N ALA A 615 -6.80 46.10 29.58
CA ALA A 615 -6.00 45.27 30.49
C ALA A 615 -6.20 45.74 31.95
N GLN A 616 -6.64 44.85 32.85
CA GLN A 616 -6.84 45.21 34.26
C GLN A 616 -5.54 45.11 35.06
N SER A 617 -4.69 44.12 34.77
CA SER A 617 -3.39 43.99 35.41
C SER A 617 -2.41 43.21 34.52
N MET A 618 -1.11 43.48 34.71
CA MET A 618 -0.01 42.76 34.09
C MET A 618 1.01 42.46 35.18
N LYS A 619 1.38 41.18 35.33
CA LYS A 619 2.41 40.72 36.26
C LYS A 619 3.55 40.09 35.48
N THR A 620 4.74 40.25 36.00
CA THR A 620 5.93 39.63 35.42
C THR A 620 6.75 38.96 36.51
N SER A 621 7.29 37.78 36.21
CA SER A 621 8.17 37.02 37.10
C SER A 621 9.39 36.51 36.34
N TRP A 622 10.52 36.48 37.04
CA TRP A 622 11.78 35.94 36.54
C TRP A 622 12.07 34.62 37.24
N HIS A 623 12.44 33.62 36.45
CA HIS A 623 12.92 32.33 36.91
C HIS A 623 14.30 32.03 36.29
N GLU A 624 15.04 31.09 36.88
CA GLU A 624 16.39 30.73 36.40
C GLU A 624 16.38 30.20 34.95
N ASP A 625 15.24 29.69 34.48
CA ASP A 625 15.09 29.08 33.15
C ASP A 625 14.35 29.99 32.14
N GLY A 626 13.94 31.21 32.52
CA GLY A 626 13.25 32.14 31.62
C GLY A 626 12.37 33.19 32.30
N PHE A 627 11.78 34.06 31.48
CA PHE A 627 10.90 35.16 31.90
C PHE A 627 9.45 34.89 31.52
N GLU A 628 8.53 35.06 32.47
CA GLU A 628 7.10 34.84 32.27
C GLU A 628 6.32 36.15 32.46
N ILE A 629 5.34 36.39 31.59
CA ILE A 629 4.42 37.52 31.65
C ILE A 629 2.99 36.98 31.72
N GLU A 630 2.28 37.34 32.79
CA GLU A 630 0.87 37.03 32.97
C GLU A 630 0.05 38.30 32.76
N VAL A 631 -0.92 38.26 31.84
CA VAL A 631 -1.80 39.38 31.52
C VAL A 631 -3.24 38.99 31.79
N GLU A 632 -3.90 39.71 32.70
CA GLU A 632 -5.31 39.46 33.04
C GLU A 632 -6.22 40.35 32.19
N MET A 633 -7.02 39.73 31.31
CA MET A 633 -7.97 40.42 30.45
C MET A 633 -9.42 40.05 30.80
N LYS A 634 -10.27 41.08 30.98
CA LYS A 634 -11.69 40.89 31.25
C LYS A 634 -12.47 40.88 29.94
N ILE A 635 -12.86 39.69 29.46
CA ILE A 635 -13.77 39.56 28.32
C ILE A 635 -15.19 39.84 28.81
N THR A 636 -15.76 40.97 28.39
CA THR A 636 -17.19 41.24 28.64
C THR A 636 -17.98 40.56 27.51
N LYS A 637 -18.94 39.71 27.89
CA LYS A 637 -19.80 38.95 26.99
C LYS A 637 -20.40 39.86 25.90
N LEU A 638 -20.02 39.65 24.65
CA LEU A 638 -20.76 40.16 23.49
C LEU A 638 -21.84 39.11 23.17
N GLY A 639 -23.07 39.57 22.99
CA GLY A 639 -24.28 38.75 22.85
C GLY A 639 -24.29 37.86 21.61
#